data_AF-A0A0D0P525-F1
#
_entry.id   AF-A0A0D0P525-F1
#
_cell.length_a   1.000
_cell.length_b   1.000
_cell.length_c   1.000
_cell.angle_alpha   90.00
_cell.angle_beta   90.00
_cell.angle_gamma   90.00
#
_symmetry.space_group_name_H-M   'P 1'
#
loop_
_entity.id
_entity.type
_entity.pdbx_description
1 polymer ?
#
loop_
_entity_poly.entity_id
_entity_poly.type
_entity_poly.pdbx_seq_one_letter_code
_entity_poly.pdbx_strand_id
1 'polypeptide(L)'
;MTTAPTPLLFPHVLDANRLDQLDDSHGLTQADLEWLHHAALPSHTLRHAQTPPMEAQTIHLQAEDKPSVPLAGCLTLKALTDKSPAAVKPAFLYTPYGGIQKFDSPEALDSHLENLLKDKAQRDELFRLLSIPQRSELNGASVITSSRQTIRGDVFATLIESVEQAQGLNAQAMVSELVKLPSLAVMLDQVLNEVLSNFDHKQARVALSADAGPGTMGAGRVARNLSLAEAVLVYFHHQGRPAGHDVDFIHPGITTTSSNRQQWQAILRDTARNLLPKLAARLDTYWDAIAPFHAPRRDFLAQVISDGFRAAVFIQREKRQLTEAQSQELLRLYRSSGPQEPLLFVESVRLWEYAPLYVELAGSLMISGKEHYLYTPHHGLSSVDGHLGFKAALLGAPTSVARKDALYSLLSLQERNRFLRLDEPHVSGKTLSYPVFESLAEAIIDKQMNNLHYALEMSRQGDMDVHALVDKALDIRSLINGKLLEHQAHGHWNTQPSFYGELRLSNFMADRLERQGNSYQSVEQAFNGLFSQLPQSTDVALDDELRALLPELTHVFSQGLRAEAELRELNGTLPPAAHDLIRNVFAFDAENPDRSQRLGVKGFRPDVYSLRLTCTLDGSTVYLPLPNCFLLTERGGLDTPYSGLGIFWS
;
A
#
# COMPACT_ATOMS: atom_id res chain seq x y z
N MET A 1 -20.25 -40.82 -11.23
CA MET A 1 -19.29 -40.24 -10.27
C MET A 1 -20.13 -39.53 -9.22
N THR A 2 -20.13 -40.01 -7.99
CA THR A 2 -20.85 -39.38 -6.88
C THR A 2 -20.16 -38.05 -6.59
N THR A 3 -20.81 -36.95 -6.93
CA THR A 3 -20.42 -35.62 -6.48
C THR A 3 -20.33 -35.67 -4.97
N ALA A 4 -19.16 -35.36 -4.40
CA ALA A 4 -19.03 -35.22 -2.96
C ALA A 4 -20.08 -34.20 -2.48
N PRO A 5 -20.80 -34.45 -1.37
CA PRO A 5 -21.81 -33.52 -0.88
C PRO A 5 -21.16 -32.15 -0.59
N THR A 6 -21.85 -31.08 -0.94
CA THR A 6 -21.44 -29.70 -0.64
C THR A 6 -21.17 -29.58 0.87
N PRO A 7 -20.05 -28.97 1.30
CA PRO A 7 -19.76 -28.87 2.73
C PRO A 7 -20.84 -28.07 3.47
N LEU A 8 -21.35 -28.60 4.58
CA LEU A 8 -22.31 -27.89 5.42
C LEU A 8 -21.61 -26.83 6.27
N LEU A 9 -21.82 -25.55 5.98
CA LEU A 9 -21.18 -24.46 6.71
C LEU A 9 -22.12 -23.83 7.75
N PHE A 10 -21.55 -23.13 8.73
CA PHE A 10 -22.33 -22.44 9.76
C PHE A 10 -23.33 -21.42 9.22
N PRO A 11 -23.07 -20.62 8.17
CA PRO A 11 -24.09 -19.75 7.59
C PRO A 11 -25.37 -20.52 7.20
N HIS A 12 -25.24 -21.67 6.54
CA HIS A 12 -26.41 -22.50 6.17
C HIS A 12 -27.15 -23.02 7.41
N VAL A 13 -26.41 -23.49 8.42
CA VAL A 13 -26.97 -23.96 9.69
C VAL A 13 -27.73 -22.84 10.40
N LEU A 14 -27.15 -21.65 10.48
CA LEU A 14 -27.72 -20.50 11.20
C LEU A 14 -28.90 -19.85 10.46
N ASP A 15 -28.98 -20.00 9.14
CA ASP A 15 -30.09 -19.46 8.34
C ASP A 15 -31.27 -20.45 8.26
N ALA A 16 -31.02 -21.75 8.46
CA ALA A 16 -32.03 -22.80 8.48
C ALA A 16 -32.69 -22.96 9.86
N ASN A 17 -34.03 -22.94 9.90
CA ASN A 17 -34.84 -23.23 11.10
C ASN A 17 -35.37 -24.66 11.12
N ARG A 18 -35.41 -25.33 9.97
CA ARG A 18 -35.87 -26.71 9.82
C ARG A 18 -34.86 -27.51 9.01
N LEU A 19 -34.70 -28.78 9.36
CA LEU A 19 -33.75 -29.67 8.69
C LEU A 19 -34.00 -29.80 7.17
N ASP A 20 -35.25 -29.72 6.72
CA ASP A 20 -35.62 -29.78 5.30
C ASP A 20 -35.28 -28.52 4.50
N GLN A 21 -34.80 -27.47 5.16
CA GLN A 21 -34.24 -26.28 4.51
C GLN A 21 -32.76 -26.43 4.16
N LEU A 22 -32.09 -27.48 4.65
CA LEU A 22 -30.74 -27.84 4.22
C LEU A 22 -30.83 -28.68 2.94
N ASP A 23 -29.92 -28.42 1.99
CA ASP A 23 -29.86 -29.16 0.72
C ASP A 23 -29.69 -30.67 0.94
N ASP A 24 -28.92 -31.04 1.96
CA ASP A 24 -28.75 -32.40 2.46
C ASP A 24 -28.83 -32.42 3.99
N SER A 25 -29.28 -33.52 4.60
CA SER A 25 -29.37 -33.63 6.06
C SER A 25 -27.99 -33.72 6.75
N HIS A 26 -26.92 -34.09 6.03
CA HIS A 26 -25.56 -34.28 6.55
C HIS A 26 -25.48 -35.17 7.82
N GLY A 27 -26.43 -36.09 8.01
CA GLY A 27 -26.51 -36.92 9.23
C GLY A 27 -26.97 -36.17 10.48
N LEU A 28 -27.44 -34.93 10.33
CA LEU A 28 -28.01 -34.12 11.41
C LEU A 28 -29.48 -34.47 11.65
N THR A 29 -29.89 -34.33 12.90
CA THR A 29 -31.30 -34.33 13.32
C THR A 29 -31.77 -32.90 13.55
N GLN A 30 -33.09 -32.67 13.65
CA GLN A 30 -33.64 -31.35 13.99
C GLN A 30 -33.09 -30.84 15.34
N ALA A 31 -32.90 -31.73 16.31
CA ALA A 31 -32.30 -31.38 17.60
C ALA A 31 -30.83 -30.97 17.47
N ASP A 32 -30.07 -31.58 16.54
CA ASP A 32 -28.68 -31.16 16.27
C ASP A 32 -28.65 -29.77 15.62
N LEU A 33 -29.55 -29.49 14.68
CA LEU A 33 -29.65 -28.18 14.02
C LEU A 33 -29.92 -27.06 15.03
N GLU A 34 -30.96 -27.23 15.86
CA GLU A 34 -31.31 -26.28 16.92
C GLU A 34 -30.18 -26.13 17.94
N TRP A 35 -29.48 -27.23 18.26
CA TRP A 35 -28.35 -27.16 19.18
C TRP A 35 -27.16 -26.40 18.58
N LEU A 36 -26.87 -26.58 17.28
CA LEU A 36 -25.79 -25.87 16.58
C LEU A 36 -26.02 -24.36 16.49
N HIS A 37 -27.27 -23.88 16.51
CA HIS A 37 -27.59 -22.44 16.58
C HIS A 37 -26.98 -21.76 17.81
N HIS A 38 -26.81 -22.49 18.92
CA HIS A 38 -26.19 -21.95 20.12
C HIS A 38 -24.73 -21.53 19.90
N ALA A 39 -24.05 -21.98 18.83
CA ALA A 39 -22.71 -21.53 18.48
C ALA A 39 -22.63 -20.01 18.24
N ALA A 40 -23.74 -19.39 17.80
CA ALA A 40 -23.85 -17.95 17.57
C ALA A 40 -24.07 -17.12 18.85
N LEU A 41 -24.23 -17.76 20.01
CA LEU A 41 -24.30 -17.04 21.28
C LEU A 41 -22.93 -16.40 21.58
N PRO A 42 -22.87 -15.14 22.07
CA PRO A 42 -21.63 -14.36 22.12
C PRO A 42 -20.64 -14.76 23.21
N SER A 43 -21.01 -15.62 24.16
CA SER A 43 -20.13 -16.02 25.27
C SER A 43 -20.28 -17.48 25.66
N HIS A 44 -19.20 -18.03 26.22
CA HIS A 44 -19.18 -19.39 26.76
C HIS A 44 -20.26 -19.60 27.83
N THR A 45 -20.48 -18.62 28.71
CA THR A 45 -21.49 -18.71 29.77
C THR A 45 -22.90 -18.90 29.19
N LEU A 46 -23.25 -18.19 28.12
CA LEU A 46 -24.55 -18.32 27.46
C LEU A 46 -24.69 -19.67 26.75
N ARG A 47 -23.63 -20.16 26.10
CA ARG A 47 -23.58 -21.49 25.48
C ARG A 47 -23.69 -22.62 26.50
N HIS A 48 -23.03 -22.46 27.65
CA HIS A 48 -23.06 -23.41 28.75
C HIS A 48 -24.41 -23.44 29.49
N ALA A 49 -25.18 -22.35 29.44
CA ALA A 49 -26.52 -22.29 30.03
C ALA A 49 -27.59 -23.03 29.20
N GLN A 50 -27.27 -23.42 27.96
CA GLN A 50 -28.19 -24.15 27.09
C GLN A 50 -28.36 -25.61 27.55
N THR A 51 -29.43 -26.26 27.08
CA THR A 51 -29.67 -27.68 27.37
C THR A 51 -29.77 -28.46 26.05
N PRO A 52 -28.82 -29.38 25.77
CA PRO A 52 -27.61 -29.67 26.54
C PRO A 52 -26.56 -28.53 26.46
N PRO A 53 -25.74 -28.32 27.53
CA PRO A 53 -24.68 -27.30 27.53
C PRO A 53 -23.72 -27.48 26.37
N MET A 54 -23.39 -26.39 25.68
CA MET A 54 -22.44 -26.38 24.57
C MET A 54 -21.06 -25.91 25.01
N GLU A 55 -20.04 -26.72 24.73
CA GLU A 55 -18.65 -26.31 24.80
C GLU A 55 -18.05 -26.20 23.40
N ALA A 56 -17.69 -24.97 23.01
CA ALA A 56 -16.95 -24.69 21.79
C ALA A 56 -15.45 -24.59 22.11
N GLN A 57 -14.61 -25.29 21.35
CA GLN A 57 -13.17 -25.36 21.60
C GLN A 57 -12.37 -25.17 20.31
N THR A 58 -11.25 -24.44 20.37
CA THR A 58 -10.24 -24.41 19.32
C THR A 58 -9.40 -25.68 19.37
N ILE A 59 -8.92 -26.11 18.21
CA ILE A 59 -7.98 -27.22 18.08
C ILE A 59 -6.57 -26.64 18.10
N HIS A 60 -5.69 -27.21 18.92
CA HIS A 60 -4.31 -26.76 19.06
C HIS A 60 -3.39 -27.92 18.72
N LEU A 61 -2.48 -27.72 17.77
CA LEU A 61 -1.51 -28.71 17.33
C LEU A 61 -0.15 -28.38 17.93
N GLN A 62 0.58 -29.40 18.35
CA GLN A 62 1.91 -29.23 18.93
C GLN A 62 2.87 -30.27 18.36
N ALA A 63 3.98 -29.78 17.81
CA ALA A 63 5.15 -30.60 17.51
C ALA A 63 6.01 -30.76 18.76
N GLU A 64 6.81 -31.83 18.82
CA GLU A 64 7.71 -32.12 19.94
C GLU A 64 8.63 -30.91 20.25
N ASP A 65 8.66 -30.48 21.52
CA ASP A 65 9.42 -29.32 22.01
C ASP A 65 9.12 -27.96 21.33
N LYS A 66 7.97 -27.83 20.66
CA LYS A 66 7.53 -26.60 20.00
C LYS A 66 6.32 -25.96 20.69
N PRO A 67 6.12 -24.64 20.53
CA PRO A 67 4.92 -23.99 21.03
C PRO A 67 3.66 -24.54 20.35
N SER A 68 2.56 -24.56 21.09
CA SER A 68 1.27 -24.96 20.56
C SER A 68 0.75 -23.95 19.52
N VAL A 69 0.29 -24.46 18.38
CA VAL A 69 -0.24 -23.71 17.24
C VAL A 69 -1.75 -23.91 17.14
N PRO A 70 -2.57 -22.84 17.18
CA PRO A 70 -4.00 -22.97 16.92
C PRO A 70 -4.25 -23.37 15.47
N LEU A 71 -5.11 -24.35 15.25
CA LEU A 71 -5.54 -24.76 13.93
C LEU A 71 -6.51 -23.74 13.36
N ALA A 72 -5.98 -22.83 12.53
CA ALA A 72 -6.70 -21.66 12.05
C ALA A 72 -8.01 -22.01 11.32
N GLY A 73 -9.09 -21.34 11.72
CA GLY A 73 -10.43 -21.50 11.15
C GLY A 73 -11.16 -22.79 11.52
N CYS A 74 -10.60 -23.65 12.39
CA CYS A 74 -11.23 -24.91 12.80
C CYS A 74 -11.73 -24.84 14.25
N LEU A 75 -12.81 -25.57 14.56
CA LEU A 75 -13.28 -25.73 15.94
C LEU A 75 -13.97 -27.07 16.15
N THR A 76 -14.09 -27.46 17.42
CA THR A 76 -14.92 -28.57 17.86
C THR A 76 -16.05 -28.09 18.76
N LEU A 77 -17.25 -28.64 18.57
CA LEU A 77 -18.37 -28.47 19.49
C LEU A 77 -18.67 -29.80 20.17
N LYS A 78 -18.87 -29.78 21.49
CA LYS A 78 -19.32 -30.97 22.24
C LYS A 78 -20.37 -30.61 23.28
N ALA A 79 -21.25 -31.55 23.56
CA ALA A 79 -22.24 -31.43 24.62
C ALA A 79 -21.67 -31.90 25.97
N LEU A 80 -21.74 -31.06 27.01
CA LEU A 80 -21.38 -31.43 28.39
C LEU A 80 -22.61 -31.97 29.14
N THR A 81 -22.43 -32.84 30.16
CA THR A 81 -23.50 -33.20 31.10
C THR A 81 -23.03 -33.41 32.52
N ASP A 82 -23.80 -32.88 33.47
CA ASP A 82 -23.74 -33.16 34.91
C ASP A 82 -24.57 -34.39 35.34
N LYS A 83 -25.35 -35.02 34.44
CA LYS A 83 -26.26 -36.12 34.81
C LYS A 83 -26.18 -37.31 33.83
N SER A 84 -25.63 -38.41 34.35
CA SER A 84 -25.56 -39.79 33.83
C SER A 84 -24.45 -40.10 32.80
N PRO A 85 -23.46 -40.95 33.16
CA PRO A 85 -22.31 -41.31 32.32
C PRO A 85 -22.59 -42.32 31.18
N ALA A 86 -23.86 -42.60 30.86
CA ALA A 86 -24.24 -43.73 29.99
C ALA A 86 -24.74 -43.35 28.59
N ALA A 87 -24.88 -42.05 28.26
CA ALA A 87 -25.28 -41.63 26.92
C ALA A 87 -24.07 -41.13 26.13
N VAL A 88 -23.62 -41.92 25.15
CA VAL A 88 -22.67 -41.51 24.10
C VAL A 88 -23.26 -40.27 23.41
N LYS A 89 -22.52 -39.16 23.39
CA LYS A 89 -23.03 -37.86 22.94
C LYS A 89 -22.26 -37.35 21.74
N PRO A 90 -22.96 -36.74 20.77
CA PRO A 90 -22.35 -36.32 19.54
C PRO A 90 -21.34 -35.20 19.76
N ALA A 91 -20.24 -35.27 19.02
CA ALA A 91 -19.27 -34.20 18.88
C ALA A 91 -19.28 -33.72 17.43
N PHE A 92 -18.94 -32.46 17.21
CA PHE A 92 -18.92 -31.87 15.88
C PHE A 92 -17.56 -31.26 15.60
N LEU A 93 -17.03 -31.51 14.40
CA LEU A 93 -15.85 -30.84 13.87
C LEU A 93 -16.32 -29.88 12.79
N TYR A 94 -15.89 -28.62 12.87
CA TYR A 94 -16.01 -27.69 11.76
C TYR A 94 -14.62 -27.45 11.18
N THR A 95 -14.49 -27.69 9.87
CA THR A 95 -13.33 -27.28 9.08
C THR A 95 -13.77 -26.33 7.97
N PRO A 96 -12.94 -25.34 7.60
CA PRO A 96 -13.30 -24.33 6.59
C PRO A 96 -13.66 -24.87 5.21
N TYR A 97 -13.11 -26.03 4.82
CA TYR A 97 -13.33 -26.66 3.51
C TYR A 97 -14.19 -27.92 3.57
N GLY A 98 -14.19 -28.65 4.70
CA GLY A 98 -15.00 -29.86 4.90
C GLY A 98 -16.36 -29.60 5.57
N GLY A 99 -16.58 -28.40 6.10
CA GLY A 99 -17.80 -28.02 6.81
C GLY A 99 -17.95 -28.72 8.16
N ILE A 100 -19.20 -28.79 8.62
CA ILE A 100 -19.62 -29.40 9.88
C ILE A 100 -19.77 -30.91 9.67
N GLN A 101 -19.06 -31.68 10.47
CA GLN A 101 -19.12 -33.13 10.51
C GLN A 101 -19.54 -33.58 11.91
N LYS A 102 -20.55 -34.46 11.98
CA LYS A 102 -21.04 -35.05 13.21
C LYS A 102 -20.34 -36.38 13.49
N PHE A 103 -19.96 -36.59 14.75
CA PHE A 103 -19.36 -37.81 15.27
C PHE A 103 -20.20 -38.32 16.44
N ASP A 104 -20.25 -39.64 16.62
CA ASP A 104 -21.04 -40.25 17.69
C ASP A 104 -20.46 -39.95 19.08
N SER A 105 -19.14 -39.76 19.20
CA SER A 105 -18.46 -39.44 20.46
C SER A 105 -17.24 -38.52 20.25
N PRO A 106 -16.76 -37.83 21.32
CA PRO A 106 -15.51 -37.08 21.27
C PRO A 106 -14.30 -37.94 20.88
N GLU A 107 -14.24 -39.18 21.34
CA GLU A 107 -13.13 -40.12 21.03
C GLU A 107 -13.13 -40.51 19.55
N ALA A 108 -14.31 -40.63 18.93
CA ALA A 108 -14.43 -40.88 17.50
C ALA A 108 -13.95 -39.67 16.68
N LEU A 109 -14.24 -38.44 17.14
CA LEU A 109 -13.72 -37.21 16.55
C LEU A 109 -12.19 -37.14 16.66
N ASP A 110 -11.63 -37.44 17.84
CA ASP A 110 -10.17 -37.41 18.05
C ASP A 110 -9.47 -38.47 17.17
N SER A 111 -10.03 -39.67 17.08
CA SER A 111 -9.53 -40.73 16.18
C SER A 111 -9.60 -40.30 14.71
N HIS A 112 -10.64 -39.59 14.31
CA HIS A 112 -10.77 -39.05 12.96
C HIS A 112 -9.70 -37.97 12.69
N LEU A 113 -9.50 -37.05 13.63
CA LEU A 113 -8.47 -36.01 13.51
C LEU A 113 -7.06 -36.59 13.41
N GLU A 114 -6.75 -37.63 14.19
CA GLU A 114 -5.47 -38.34 14.08
C GLU A 114 -5.28 -38.97 12.69
N ASN A 115 -6.33 -39.50 12.08
CA ASN A 115 -6.27 -40.06 10.73
C ASN A 115 -6.06 -38.97 9.68
N LEU A 116 -6.76 -37.83 9.80
CA LEU A 116 -6.54 -36.66 8.94
C LEU A 116 -5.10 -36.16 8.99
N LEU A 117 -4.47 -36.17 10.18
CA LEU A 117 -3.07 -35.74 10.36
C LEU A 117 -2.05 -36.74 9.81
N LYS A 118 -2.41 -38.03 9.69
CA LYS A 118 -1.54 -39.08 9.11
C LYS A 118 -1.54 -39.06 7.58
N ASP A 119 -2.68 -38.77 6.96
CA ASP A 119 -2.78 -38.64 5.51
C ASP A 119 -2.23 -37.28 5.04
N LYS A 120 -1.23 -37.30 4.15
CA LYS A 120 -0.57 -36.07 3.69
C LYS A 120 -1.53 -35.11 2.97
N ALA A 121 -2.40 -35.62 2.09
CA ALA A 121 -3.29 -34.76 1.30
C ALA A 121 -4.37 -34.12 2.17
N GLN A 122 -4.93 -34.88 3.11
CA GLN A 122 -5.93 -34.38 4.05
C GLN A 122 -5.31 -33.42 5.08
N ARG A 123 -4.09 -33.72 5.55
CA ARG A 123 -3.33 -32.80 6.40
C ARG A 123 -3.02 -31.49 5.71
N ASP A 124 -2.56 -31.55 4.47
CA ASP A 124 -2.25 -30.34 3.68
C ASP A 124 -3.52 -29.49 3.47
N GLU A 125 -4.69 -30.11 3.30
CA GLU A 125 -5.99 -29.43 3.27
C GLU A 125 -6.35 -28.77 4.61
N LEU A 126 -6.18 -29.49 5.72
CA LEU A 126 -6.43 -29.00 7.07
C LEU A 126 -5.53 -27.80 7.42
N PHE A 127 -4.30 -27.80 6.92
CA PHE A 127 -3.29 -26.78 7.20
C PHE A 127 -3.38 -25.56 6.28
N ARG A 128 -4.28 -25.53 5.29
CA ARG A 128 -4.33 -24.47 4.26
C ARG A 128 -4.40 -23.03 4.79
N LEU A 129 -5.00 -22.82 5.95
CA LEU A 129 -5.14 -21.48 6.57
C LEU A 129 -4.10 -21.19 7.66
N LEU A 130 -3.23 -22.16 7.98
CA LEU A 130 -2.06 -21.91 8.82
C LEU A 130 -1.03 -21.08 8.06
N SER A 131 -0.21 -20.36 8.83
CA SER A 131 0.92 -19.60 8.26
C SER A 131 1.96 -20.55 7.66
N ILE A 132 2.70 -20.07 6.65
CA ILE A 132 3.80 -20.80 6.01
C ILE A 132 4.82 -21.31 7.05
N PRO A 133 5.27 -20.51 8.05
CA PRO A 133 6.14 -21.01 9.12
C PRO A 133 5.52 -22.16 9.93
N GLN A 134 4.24 -22.05 10.32
CA GLN A 134 3.54 -23.10 11.07
C GLN A 134 3.39 -24.38 10.24
N ARG A 135 3.05 -24.26 8.95
CA ARG A 135 2.97 -25.41 8.03
C ARG A 135 4.31 -26.11 7.89
N SER A 136 5.40 -25.34 7.74
CA SER A 136 6.74 -25.90 7.63
C SER A 136 7.17 -26.61 8.91
N GLU A 137 6.86 -26.05 10.08
CA GLU A 137 7.18 -26.68 11.37
C GLU A 137 6.41 -27.99 11.56
N LEU A 138 5.08 -27.97 11.36
CA LEU A 138 4.23 -29.14 11.54
C LEU A 138 4.52 -30.24 10.51
N ASN A 139 4.78 -29.89 9.24
CA ASN A 139 5.12 -30.88 8.21
C ASN A 139 6.51 -31.50 8.41
N GLY A 140 7.41 -30.84 9.15
CA GLY A 140 8.71 -31.37 9.53
C GLY A 140 8.69 -32.25 10.79
N ALA A 141 7.60 -32.25 11.55
CA ALA A 141 7.47 -33.00 12.79
C ALA A 141 7.15 -34.49 12.55
N SER A 142 7.78 -35.37 13.33
CA SER A 142 7.51 -36.81 13.33
C SER A 142 6.23 -37.17 14.07
N VAL A 143 5.94 -36.44 15.15
CA VAL A 143 4.75 -36.62 15.99
C VAL A 143 4.09 -35.26 16.18
N ILE A 144 2.79 -35.21 15.89
CA ILE A 144 1.94 -34.04 16.13
C ILE A 144 0.89 -34.46 17.15
N THR A 145 0.86 -33.80 18.30
CA THR A 145 -0.20 -33.99 19.29
C THR A 145 -1.28 -32.92 19.11
N SER A 146 -2.51 -33.24 19.49
CA SER A 146 -3.63 -32.30 19.45
C SER A 146 -4.17 -32.07 20.86
N SER A 147 -4.48 -30.82 21.16
CA SER A 147 -5.14 -30.40 22.40
C SER A 147 -6.34 -29.50 22.06
N ARG A 148 -7.14 -29.16 23.08
CA ARG A 148 -8.36 -28.36 22.95
C ARG A 148 -8.33 -27.20 23.92
N GLN A 149 -8.76 -26.03 23.48
CA GLN A 149 -8.90 -24.86 24.34
C GLN A 149 -10.30 -24.26 24.20
N THR A 150 -10.99 -24.04 25.32
CA THR A 150 -12.37 -23.51 25.32
C THR A 150 -12.42 -22.08 24.80
N ILE A 151 -13.32 -21.83 23.85
CA ILE A 151 -13.62 -20.50 23.30
C ILE A 151 -14.51 -19.76 24.31
N ARG A 152 -13.97 -18.70 24.92
CA ARG A 152 -14.68 -17.88 25.92
C ARG A 152 -15.62 -16.84 25.30
N GLY A 153 -15.21 -16.22 24.19
CA GLY A 153 -15.93 -15.15 23.50
C GLY A 153 -16.82 -15.66 22.37
N ASP A 154 -16.98 -14.83 21.34
CA ASP A 154 -17.70 -15.18 20.12
C ASP A 154 -16.93 -16.21 19.29
N VAL A 155 -17.63 -17.24 18.81
CA VAL A 155 -17.02 -18.36 18.08
C VAL A 155 -16.47 -17.89 16.74
N PHE A 156 -17.26 -17.14 15.97
CA PHE A 156 -16.89 -16.73 14.61
C PHE A 156 -15.79 -15.67 14.60
N ALA A 157 -15.82 -14.74 15.56
CA ALA A 157 -14.73 -13.80 15.79
C ALA A 157 -13.42 -14.54 16.09
N THR A 158 -13.46 -15.56 16.96
CA THR A 158 -12.28 -16.38 17.29
C THR A 158 -11.70 -17.09 16.06
N LEU A 159 -12.56 -17.61 15.17
CA LEU A 159 -12.11 -18.24 13.92
C LEU A 159 -11.43 -17.23 12.99
N ILE A 160 -12.01 -16.05 12.81
CA ILE A 160 -11.45 -14.97 12.00
C ILE A 160 -10.10 -14.53 12.57
N GLU A 161 -10.03 -14.26 13.88
CA GLU A 161 -8.81 -13.87 14.58
C GLU A 161 -7.69 -14.89 14.42
N SER A 162 -8.00 -16.20 14.47
CA SER A 162 -7.00 -17.25 14.27
C SER A 162 -6.37 -17.22 12.86
N VAL A 163 -7.17 -16.91 11.83
CA VAL A 163 -6.69 -16.78 10.45
C VAL A 163 -5.93 -15.47 10.26
N GLU A 164 -6.40 -14.37 10.85
CA GLU A 164 -5.69 -13.09 10.82
C GLU A 164 -4.34 -13.16 11.52
N GLN A 165 -4.24 -13.89 12.64
CA GLN A 165 -2.98 -14.17 13.33
C GLN A 165 -2.02 -14.97 12.44
N ALA A 166 -2.51 -16.00 11.73
CA ALA A 166 -1.71 -16.75 10.77
C ALA A 166 -1.18 -15.83 9.64
N GLN A 167 -2.00 -14.91 9.13
CA GLN A 167 -1.54 -13.92 8.15
C GLN A 167 -0.51 -12.93 8.74
N GLY A 168 -0.63 -12.57 10.01
CA GLY A 168 0.38 -11.78 10.72
C GLY A 168 1.74 -12.49 10.79
N LEU A 169 1.75 -13.81 11.03
CA LEU A 169 2.98 -14.60 11.01
C LEU A 169 3.59 -14.70 9.60
N ASN A 170 2.77 -14.81 8.56
CA ASN A 170 3.23 -14.73 7.16
C ASN A 170 3.86 -13.37 6.86
N ALA A 171 3.21 -12.28 7.28
CA ALA A 171 3.74 -10.92 7.11
C ALA A 171 5.08 -10.73 7.84
N GLN A 172 5.19 -11.20 9.09
CA GLN A 172 6.43 -11.14 9.85
C GLN A 172 7.56 -11.93 9.17
N ALA A 173 7.28 -13.15 8.71
CA ALA A 173 8.26 -13.97 7.99
C ALA A 173 8.69 -13.30 6.67
N MET A 174 7.76 -12.72 5.92
CA MET A 174 8.07 -11.96 4.71
C MET A 174 8.94 -10.75 5.01
N VAL A 175 8.62 -9.95 6.02
CA VAL A 175 9.45 -8.81 6.43
C VAL A 175 10.85 -9.28 6.81
N SER A 176 10.99 -10.39 7.54
CA SER A 176 12.29 -10.95 7.92
C SER A 176 13.18 -11.34 6.74
N GLU A 177 12.58 -11.69 5.59
CA GLU A 177 13.32 -11.87 4.35
C GLU A 177 13.60 -10.55 3.65
N LEU A 178 12.61 -9.66 3.54
CA LEU A 178 12.76 -8.36 2.89
C LEU A 178 13.89 -7.52 3.52
N VAL A 179 14.08 -7.54 4.84
CA VAL A 179 15.21 -6.81 5.48
C VAL A 179 16.59 -7.38 5.15
N LYS A 180 16.69 -8.56 4.50
CA LYS A 180 17.96 -9.12 4.00
C LYS A 180 18.34 -8.57 2.63
N LEU A 181 17.52 -7.70 2.04
CA LEU A 181 17.81 -7.05 0.77
C LEU A 181 19.15 -6.31 0.85
N PRO A 182 20.06 -6.47 -0.12
CA PRO A 182 21.35 -5.79 -0.09
C PRO A 182 21.17 -4.28 -0.25
N SER A 183 21.90 -3.50 0.55
CA SER A 183 21.96 -2.04 0.37
C SER A 183 22.67 -1.68 -0.94
N LEU A 184 22.47 -0.45 -1.42
CA LEU A 184 23.17 0.04 -2.62
C LEU A 184 24.70 -0.08 -2.50
N ALA A 185 25.27 0.17 -1.32
CA ALA A 185 26.70 0.03 -1.08
C ALA A 185 27.17 -1.43 -1.27
N VAL A 186 26.42 -2.40 -0.73
CA VAL A 186 26.73 -3.82 -0.89
C VAL A 186 26.61 -4.25 -2.35
N MET A 187 25.58 -3.79 -3.07
CA MET A 187 25.42 -4.11 -4.48
C MET A 187 26.54 -3.51 -5.34
N LEU A 188 26.96 -2.26 -5.06
CA LEU A 188 28.09 -1.62 -5.75
C LEU A 188 29.40 -2.37 -5.51
N ASP A 189 29.69 -2.78 -4.28
CA ASP A 189 30.86 -3.58 -3.94
C ASP A 189 30.87 -4.92 -4.69
N GLN A 190 29.71 -5.59 -4.80
CA GLN A 190 29.57 -6.84 -5.55
C GLN A 190 29.80 -6.63 -7.06
N VAL A 191 29.29 -5.52 -7.63
CA VAL A 191 29.53 -5.14 -9.02
C VAL A 191 31.02 -4.88 -9.26
N LEU A 192 31.69 -4.15 -8.35
CA LEU A 192 33.11 -3.87 -8.47
C LEU A 192 33.96 -5.13 -8.32
N ASN A 193 33.62 -6.05 -7.41
CA ASN A 193 34.30 -7.35 -7.28
C ASN A 193 34.20 -8.21 -8.54
N GLU A 194 33.09 -8.14 -9.26
CA GLU A 194 32.93 -8.87 -10.53
C GLU A 194 33.85 -8.32 -11.62
N VAL A 195 34.00 -6.99 -11.68
CA VAL A 195 34.84 -6.31 -12.68
C VAL A 195 36.33 -6.34 -12.29
N LEU A 196 36.64 -6.35 -10.99
CA LEU A 196 37.97 -6.22 -10.41
C LEU A 196 38.31 -7.40 -9.48
N SER A 197 38.13 -8.63 -9.97
CA SER A 197 38.19 -9.86 -9.15
C SER A 197 39.53 -10.14 -8.43
N ASN A 198 40.65 -9.60 -8.94
CA ASN A 198 41.99 -9.80 -8.38
C ASN A 198 42.50 -8.59 -7.58
N PHE A 199 41.61 -7.67 -7.18
CA PHE A 199 42.01 -6.36 -6.67
C PHE A 199 41.11 -5.88 -5.53
N ASP A 200 41.70 -5.42 -4.41
CA ASP A 200 40.95 -4.83 -3.30
C ASP A 200 40.51 -3.40 -3.61
N HIS A 201 39.43 -3.31 -4.37
CA HIS A 201 38.85 -2.04 -4.81
C HIS A 201 38.42 -1.12 -3.65
N LYS A 202 38.26 -1.63 -2.42
CA LYS A 202 37.86 -0.82 -1.25
C LYS A 202 38.97 0.12 -0.77
N GLN A 203 40.23 -0.21 -1.06
CA GLN A 203 41.38 0.63 -0.77
C GLN A 203 41.65 1.69 -1.85
N ALA A 204 40.99 1.57 -3.00
CA ALA A 204 41.12 2.54 -4.07
C ALA A 204 40.39 3.84 -3.75
N ARG A 205 41.00 4.96 -4.12
CA ARG A 205 40.42 6.30 -4.06
C ARG A 205 40.52 6.97 -5.42
N VAL A 206 39.53 7.77 -5.76
CA VAL A 206 39.49 8.58 -6.98
C VAL A 206 39.48 10.04 -6.57
N ALA A 207 40.50 10.77 -6.98
CA ALA A 207 40.61 12.21 -6.80
C ALA A 207 40.08 12.92 -8.04
N LEU A 208 39.00 13.68 -7.89
CA LEU A 208 38.45 14.56 -8.93
C LEU A 208 38.91 16.00 -8.64
N SER A 209 39.78 16.54 -9.49
CA SER A 209 40.29 17.91 -9.37
C SER A 209 39.66 18.81 -10.43
N ALA A 210 39.01 19.92 -10.05
CA ALA A 210 38.52 20.88 -11.03
C ALA A 210 39.70 21.55 -11.79
N ASP A 211 39.56 21.70 -13.11
CA ASP A 211 40.51 22.45 -13.93
C ASP A 211 40.43 23.93 -13.55
N ALA A 212 41.56 24.47 -13.05
CA ALA A 212 41.73 25.90 -12.95
C ALA A 212 41.84 26.44 -14.39
N GLY A 213 40.90 27.29 -14.80
CA GLY A 213 40.92 27.90 -16.12
C GLY A 213 42.27 28.59 -16.43
N PRO A 214 42.58 28.83 -17.71
CA PRO A 214 43.85 29.43 -18.10
C PRO A 214 43.96 30.85 -17.51
N GLY A 215 44.78 31.01 -16.46
CA GLY A 215 45.08 32.32 -15.84
C GLY A 215 45.11 32.35 -14.30
N THR A 216 44.50 31.38 -13.61
CA THR A 216 44.50 31.34 -12.13
C THR A 216 45.66 30.51 -11.60
N MET A 217 46.85 31.11 -11.52
CA MET A 217 47.97 30.56 -10.76
C MET A 217 47.70 30.71 -9.26
N GLY A 218 47.29 29.61 -8.60
CA GLY A 218 47.52 29.43 -7.16
C GLY A 218 46.33 29.36 -6.22
N ALA A 219 45.07 29.45 -6.67
CA ALA A 219 43.91 29.39 -5.76
C ALA A 219 43.00 28.18 -6.04
N GLY A 220 43.17 27.12 -5.26
CA GLY A 220 42.14 26.13 -4.92
C GLY A 220 41.79 25.05 -5.95
N ARG A 221 42.68 24.07 -6.19
CA ARG A 221 42.25 22.75 -6.68
C ARG A 221 41.43 22.07 -5.58
N VAL A 222 40.11 22.21 -5.60
CA VAL A 222 39.25 21.41 -4.72
C VAL A 222 39.25 19.99 -5.28
N ALA A 223 40.03 19.10 -4.66
CA ALA A 223 40.04 17.69 -4.98
C ALA A 223 38.97 16.97 -4.15
N ARG A 224 37.94 16.43 -4.80
CA ARG A 224 37.02 15.48 -4.13
C ARG A 224 37.69 14.11 -4.13
N ASN A 225 37.95 13.57 -2.93
CA ASN A 225 38.46 12.21 -2.75
C ASN A 225 37.28 11.28 -2.50
N LEU A 226 37.02 10.38 -3.44
CA LEU A 226 35.91 9.45 -3.43
C LEU A 226 36.42 8.01 -3.29
N SER A 227 35.60 7.14 -2.71
CA SER A 227 35.74 5.69 -2.91
C SER A 227 35.48 5.32 -4.37
N LEU A 228 35.93 4.14 -4.79
CA LEU A 228 35.67 3.68 -6.16
C LEU A 228 34.17 3.50 -6.44
N ALA A 229 33.39 3.07 -5.43
CA ALA A 229 31.93 2.93 -5.54
C ALA A 229 31.24 4.28 -5.75
N GLU A 230 31.61 5.31 -4.98
CA GLU A 230 31.11 6.68 -5.17
C GLU A 230 31.55 7.26 -6.53
N ALA A 231 32.76 6.94 -7.00
CA ALA A 231 33.22 7.37 -8.31
C ALA A 231 32.40 6.74 -9.45
N VAL A 232 32.01 5.47 -9.34
CA VAL A 232 31.08 4.82 -10.30
C VAL A 232 29.74 5.55 -10.33
N LEU A 233 29.19 5.92 -9.17
CA LEU A 233 27.98 6.73 -9.11
C LEU A 233 28.19 8.08 -9.80
N VAL A 234 29.26 8.83 -9.50
CA VAL A 234 29.52 10.12 -10.16
C VAL A 234 29.61 9.97 -11.69
N TYR A 235 30.31 8.94 -12.19
CA TYR A 235 30.39 8.66 -13.62
C TYR A 235 29.02 8.31 -14.22
N PHE A 236 28.18 7.59 -13.49
CA PHE A 236 26.82 7.28 -13.90
C PHE A 236 25.97 8.56 -14.04
N HIS A 237 26.00 9.45 -13.05
CA HIS A 237 25.21 10.70 -13.07
C HIS A 237 25.62 11.63 -14.22
N HIS A 238 26.92 11.73 -14.52
CA HIS A 238 27.47 12.58 -15.59
C HIS A 238 27.56 11.91 -16.97
N GLN A 239 27.09 10.66 -17.13
CA GLN A 239 27.23 9.86 -18.37
C GLN A 239 28.68 9.77 -18.87
N GLY A 240 29.62 9.68 -17.92
CA GLY A 240 31.05 9.69 -18.19
C GLY A 240 31.82 10.56 -17.21
N ARG A 241 33.01 10.99 -17.62
CA ARG A 241 33.86 11.86 -16.82
C ARG A 241 33.18 13.23 -16.67
N PRO A 242 33.06 13.79 -15.45
CA PRO A 242 32.56 15.15 -15.25
C PRO A 242 33.37 16.16 -16.07
N ALA A 243 32.69 17.09 -16.76
CA ALA A 243 33.35 18.08 -17.59
C ALA A 243 34.24 19.01 -16.73
N GLY A 244 35.41 19.39 -17.25
CA GLY A 244 36.34 20.31 -16.57
C GLY A 244 36.97 19.77 -15.28
N HIS A 245 36.99 18.45 -15.06
CA HIS A 245 37.67 17.82 -13.93
C HIS A 245 38.74 16.87 -14.42
N ASP A 246 39.91 16.83 -13.76
CA ASP A 246 40.91 15.78 -13.89
C ASP A 246 40.72 14.65 -12.88
N VAL A 247 41.03 13.43 -13.33
CA VAL A 247 40.74 12.19 -12.59
C VAL A 247 42.05 11.49 -12.30
N ASP A 248 42.42 11.46 -11.02
CA ASP A 248 43.55 10.69 -10.54
C ASP A 248 43.08 9.51 -9.70
N PHE A 249 43.77 8.38 -9.86
CA PHE A 249 43.52 7.16 -9.11
C PHE A 249 44.61 6.99 -8.05
N ILE A 250 44.23 6.62 -6.83
CA ILE A 250 45.16 6.43 -5.73
C ILE A 250 44.89 5.06 -5.11
N HIS A 251 45.92 4.23 -5.02
CA HIS A 251 45.85 2.95 -4.34
C HIS A 251 47.19 2.63 -3.65
N PRO A 252 47.18 2.18 -2.37
CA PRO A 252 48.40 1.99 -1.59
C PRO A 252 49.37 0.94 -2.17
N GLY A 253 48.85 -0.03 -2.92
CA GLY A 253 49.65 -1.11 -3.54
C GLY A 253 49.94 -0.94 -5.04
N ILE A 254 49.55 0.16 -5.70
CA ILE A 254 49.77 0.35 -7.15
C ILE A 254 50.41 1.71 -7.44
N THR A 255 51.52 1.70 -8.16
CA THR A 255 52.11 2.92 -8.73
C THR A 255 51.36 3.31 -10.00
N THR A 256 50.80 4.52 -10.04
CA THR A 256 50.04 5.01 -11.21
C THR A 256 50.93 5.37 -12.39
N THR A 257 50.73 4.69 -13.51
CA THR A 257 51.31 5.04 -14.82
C THR A 257 50.24 5.64 -15.74
N SER A 258 50.64 6.33 -16.81
CA SER A 258 49.70 6.91 -17.79
C SER A 258 48.82 5.86 -18.48
N SER A 259 49.38 4.69 -18.80
CA SER A 259 48.64 3.54 -19.36
C SER A 259 47.61 2.99 -18.36
N ASN A 260 48.01 2.81 -17.09
CA ASN A 260 47.10 2.35 -16.04
C ASN A 260 45.95 3.35 -15.81
N ARG A 261 46.22 4.66 -15.88
CA ARG A 261 45.19 5.71 -15.74
C ARG A 261 44.09 5.58 -16.80
N GLN A 262 44.46 5.31 -18.05
CA GLN A 262 43.47 5.11 -19.13
C GLN A 262 42.64 3.85 -18.94
N GLN A 263 43.25 2.75 -18.49
CA GLN A 263 42.53 1.52 -18.18
C GLN A 263 41.52 1.72 -17.04
N TRP A 264 41.93 2.39 -15.95
CA TRP A 264 41.04 2.70 -14.83
C TRP A 264 39.85 3.58 -15.24
N GLN A 265 40.10 4.59 -16.08
CA GLN A 265 39.03 5.44 -16.59
C GLN A 265 38.07 4.67 -17.50
N ALA A 266 38.57 3.74 -18.32
CA ALA A 266 37.72 2.87 -19.14
C ALA A 266 36.85 1.96 -18.26
N ILE A 267 37.43 1.33 -17.24
CA ILE A 267 36.70 0.49 -16.28
C ILE A 267 35.58 1.29 -15.60
N LEU A 268 35.88 2.47 -15.03
CA LEU A 268 34.88 3.31 -14.37
C LEU A 268 33.72 3.67 -15.31
N ARG A 269 34.05 4.09 -16.54
CA ARG A 269 33.06 4.45 -17.55
C ARG A 269 32.19 3.25 -17.95
N ASP A 270 32.80 2.09 -18.18
CA ASP A 270 32.11 0.91 -18.66
C ASP A 270 31.27 0.26 -17.53
N THR A 271 31.75 0.29 -16.29
CA THR A 271 30.97 -0.11 -15.10
C THR A 271 29.79 0.84 -14.89
N ALA A 272 29.99 2.16 -14.95
CA ALA A 272 28.91 3.14 -14.81
C ALA A 272 27.84 2.99 -15.90
N ARG A 273 28.25 2.78 -17.16
CA ARG A 273 27.32 2.57 -18.29
C ARG A 273 26.43 1.34 -18.12
N ASN A 274 26.94 0.31 -17.45
CA ASN A 274 26.23 -0.95 -17.20
C ASN A 274 25.74 -1.07 -15.76
N LEU A 275 25.67 0.03 -15.01
CA LEU A 275 25.35 0.00 -13.58
C LEU A 275 23.93 -0.52 -13.33
N LEU A 276 22.93 0.07 -13.99
CA LEU A 276 21.53 -0.32 -13.86
C LEU A 276 21.27 -1.82 -14.11
N PRO A 277 21.64 -2.41 -15.27
CA PRO A 277 21.39 -3.83 -15.51
C PRO A 277 22.17 -4.72 -14.53
N LYS A 278 23.37 -4.29 -14.07
CA LYS A 278 24.12 -5.05 -13.06
C LYS A 278 23.45 -5.01 -11.68
N LEU A 279 22.91 -3.86 -11.26
CA LEU A 279 22.17 -3.75 -9.99
C LEU A 279 20.85 -4.54 -10.05
N ALA A 280 20.12 -4.48 -11.16
CA ALA A 280 18.92 -5.28 -11.37
C ALA A 280 19.22 -6.79 -11.24
N ALA A 281 20.30 -7.27 -11.87
CA ALA A 281 20.74 -8.66 -11.74
C ALA A 281 21.11 -9.06 -10.29
N ARG A 282 21.58 -8.13 -9.46
CA ARG A 282 21.81 -8.40 -8.02
C ARG A 282 20.50 -8.59 -7.26
N LEU A 283 19.47 -7.81 -7.60
CA LEU A 283 18.15 -7.97 -7.02
C LEU A 283 17.46 -9.26 -7.50
N ASP A 284 17.61 -9.62 -8.78
CA ASP A 284 17.14 -10.92 -9.29
C ASP A 284 17.80 -12.09 -8.54
N THR A 285 19.12 -12.04 -8.37
CA THR A 285 19.87 -13.04 -7.59
C THR A 285 19.37 -13.14 -6.15
N TYR A 286 19.00 -12.01 -5.54
CA TYR A 286 18.41 -11.98 -4.21
C TYR A 286 17.05 -12.69 -4.15
N TRP A 287 16.19 -12.49 -5.16
CA TRP A 287 14.89 -13.13 -5.28
C TRP A 287 14.97 -14.62 -5.63
N ASP A 288 15.98 -15.02 -6.40
CA ASP A 288 16.29 -16.42 -6.74
C ASP A 288 16.96 -17.20 -5.62
N ALA A 289 17.62 -16.50 -4.70
CA ALA A 289 18.29 -17.16 -3.59
C ALA A 289 17.29 -17.88 -2.69
N ILE A 290 17.68 -19.08 -2.27
CA ILE A 290 16.88 -19.94 -1.40
C ILE A 290 16.62 -19.20 -0.09
N ALA A 291 15.33 -19.06 0.21
CA ALA A 291 14.73 -18.43 1.37
C ALA A 291 14.47 -19.48 2.47
N PRO A 292 13.89 -19.11 3.62
CA PRO A 292 13.34 -20.09 4.55
C PRO A 292 12.34 -21.02 3.83
N PHE A 293 12.19 -22.22 4.37
CA PHE A 293 11.28 -23.25 3.84
C PHE A 293 11.71 -23.89 2.50
N HIS A 294 13.00 -23.80 2.16
CA HIS A 294 13.62 -24.48 1.01
C HIS A 294 13.07 -24.07 -0.36
N ALA A 295 12.52 -22.86 -0.49
CA ALA A 295 12.03 -22.29 -1.73
C ALA A 295 12.77 -20.97 -2.06
N PRO A 296 12.88 -20.57 -3.34
CA PRO A 296 13.27 -19.21 -3.72
C PRO A 296 12.43 -18.14 -3.01
N ARG A 297 13.00 -16.96 -2.75
CA ARG A 297 12.25 -15.84 -2.14
C ARG A 297 11.08 -15.39 -2.99
N ARG A 298 11.21 -15.46 -4.33
CA ARG A 298 10.11 -15.14 -5.26
C ARG A 298 8.91 -16.08 -5.07
N ASP A 299 9.16 -17.37 -4.88
CA ASP A 299 8.11 -18.37 -4.65
C ASP A 299 7.46 -18.18 -3.28
N PHE A 300 8.27 -17.84 -2.27
CA PHE A 300 7.77 -17.49 -0.95
C PHE A 300 6.86 -16.24 -1.00
N LEU A 301 7.23 -15.21 -1.77
CA LEU A 301 6.37 -14.04 -2.00
C LEU A 301 5.05 -14.43 -2.68
N ALA A 302 5.09 -15.24 -3.73
CA ALA A 302 3.89 -15.74 -4.40
C ALA A 302 2.99 -16.52 -3.43
N GLN A 303 3.58 -17.33 -2.55
CA GLN A 303 2.85 -18.08 -1.52
C GLN A 303 2.21 -17.16 -0.48
N VAL A 304 2.89 -16.09 -0.06
CA VAL A 304 2.33 -15.08 0.87
C VAL A 304 1.11 -14.39 0.26
N ILE A 305 1.18 -13.99 -1.01
CA ILE A 305 0.06 -13.36 -1.73
C ILE A 305 -1.10 -14.36 -1.88
N SER A 306 -0.77 -15.60 -2.26
CA SER A 306 -1.71 -16.72 -2.40
C SER A 306 -2.46 -17.02 -1.10
N ASP A 307 -1.76 -17.16 0.02
CA ASP A 307 -2.37 -17.38 1.34
C ASP A 307 -3.20 -16.18 1.80
N GLY A 308 -2.75 -14.96 1.50
CA GLY A 308 -3.48 -13.72 1.80
C GLY A 308 -4.84 -13.67 1.09
N PHE A 309 -4.88 -14.00 -0.20
CA PHE A 309 -6.14 -14.10 -0.95
C PHE A 309 -7.06 -15.18 -0.38
N ARG A 310 -6.52 -16.37 -0.09
CA ARG A 310 -7.27 -17.49 0.50
C ARG A 310 -7.89 -17.12 1.84
N ALA A 311 -7.12 -16.45 2.70
CA ALA A 311 -7.60 -15.93 3.97
C ALA A 311 -8.70 -14.88 3.76
N ALA A 312 -8.56 -13.98 2.78
CA ALA A 312 -9.59 -12.99 2.47
C ALA A 312 -10.92 -13.64 2.04
N VAL A 313 -10.88 -14.70 1.21
CA VAL A 313 -12.08 -15.48 0.85
C VAL A 313 -12.75 -16.07 2.09
N PHE A 314 -11.98 -16.72 2.95
CA PHE A 314 -12.50 -17.29 4.20
C PHE A 314 -13.13 -16.22 5.09
N ILE A 315 -12.40 -15.13 5.37
CA ILE A 315 -12.84 -14.06 6.27
C ILE A 315 -14.13 -13.43 5.76
N GLN A 316 -14.24 -13.14 4.46
CA GLN A 316 -15.45 -12.53 3.90
C GLN A 316 -16.65 -13.49 3.90
N ARG A 317 -16.42 -14.79 3.72
CA ARG A 317 -17.45 -15.82 3.88
C ARG A 317 -17.95 -15.89 5.32
N GLU A 318 -17.06 -15.96 6.30
CA GLU A 318 -17.45 -16.01 7.72
C GLU A 318 -18.14 -14.72 8.18
N LYS A 319 -17.80 -13.57 7.57
CA LYS A 319 -18.51 -12.29 7.75
C LYS A 319 -19.84 -12.20 7.00
N ARG A 320 -20.25 -13.27 6.29
CA ARG A 320 -21.45 -13.34 5.45
C ARG A 320 -21.51 -12.27 4.34
N GLN A 321 -20.36 -11.76 3.93
CA GLN A 321 -20.22 -10.86 2.78
C GLN A 321 -20.05 -11.63 1.47
N LEU A 322 -19.67 -12.92 1.56
CA LEU A 322 -19.67 -13.87 0.45
C LEU A 322 -20.55 -15.06 0.79
N THR A 323 -21.32 -15.51 -0.20
CA THR A 323 -22.03 -16.79 -0.16
C THR A 323 -21.05 -17.95 -0.40
N GLU A 324 -21.47 -19.18 -0.09
CA GLU A 324 -20.64 -20.35 -0.35
C GLU A 324 -20.42 -20.59 -1.84
N ALA A 325 -21.41 -20.32 -2.69
CA ALA A 325 -21.24 -20.43 -4.14
C ALA A 325 -20.17 -19.45 -4.66
N GLN A 326 -20.15 -18.22 -4.14
CA GLN A 326 -19.14 -17.21 -4.46
C GLN A 326 -17.75 -17.60 -3.93
N SER A 327 -17.66 -18.13 -2.71
CA SER A 327 -16.40 -18.60 -2.12
C SER A 327 -15.79 -19.74 -2.97
N GLN A 328 -16.61 -20.73 -3.35
CA GLN A 328 -16.19 -21.86 -4.18
C GLN A 328 -15.78 -21.42 -5.57
N GLU A 329 -16.49 -20.44 -6.15
CA GLU A 329 -16.10 -19.84 -7.42
C GLU A 329 -14.69 -19.24 -7.36
N LEU A 330 -14.39 -18.45 -6.33
CA LEU A 330 -13.07 -17.83 -6.15
C LEU A 330 -11.97 -18.86 -5.86
N LEU A 331 -12.29 -19.92 -5.12
CA LEU A 331 -11.34 -21.00 -4.82
C LEU A 331 -10.96 -21.83 -6.05
N ARG A 332 -11.66 -21.69 -7.19
CA ARG A 332 -11.26 -22.29 -8.46
C ARG A 332 -9.91 -21.78 -8.96
N LEU A 333 -9.44 -20.62 -8.51
CA LEU A 333 -8.10 -20.09 -8.83
C LEU A 333 -6.95 -21.03 -8.42
N TYR A 334 -7.21 -21.95 -7.48
CA TYR A 334 -6.22 -22.89 -6.97
C TYR A 334 -6.27 -24.28 -7.62
N ARG A 335 -7.15 -24.48 -8.62
CA ARG A 335 -7.30 -25.76 -9.31
C ARG A 335 -7.45 -25.56 -10.82
N SER A 336 -7.21 -26.62 -11.58
CA SER A 336 -7.51 -26.61 -13.01
C SER A 336 -9.02 -26.49 -13.24
N SER A 337 -9.41 -25.62 -14.19
CA SER A 337 -10.83 -25.45 -14.56
C SER A 337 -11.38 -26.72 -15.21
N GLY A 338 -12.61 -27.10 -14.85
CA GLY A 338 -13.32 -28.21 -15.48
C GLY A 338 -13.84 -27.85 -16.88
N PRO A 339 -14.03 -28.83 -17.80
CA PRO A 339 -14.44 -28.56 -19.19
C PRO A 339 -15.80 -27.85 -19.36
N GLN A 340 -16.67 -27.90 -18.35
CA GLN A 340 -18.01 -27.28 -18.37
C GLN A 340 -18.16 -26.15 -17.36
N GLU A 341 -17.08 -25.74 -16.69
CA GLU A 341 -17.15 -24.62 -15.75
C GLU A 341 -17.04 -23.26 -16.48
N PRO A 342 -17.75 -22.22 -16.02
CA PRO A 342 -17.64 -20.89 -16.61
C PRO A 342 -16.23 -20.34 -16.44
N LEU A 343 -15.67 -19.72 -17.48
CA LEU A 343 -14.33 -19.14 -17.44
C LEU A 343 -14.23 -18.06 -16.35
N LEU A 344 -13.11 -18.05 -15.62
CA LEU A 344 -12.75 -16.97 -14.73
C LEU A 344 -11.77 -16.04 -15.44
N PHE A 345 -12.20 -14.80 -15.65
CA PHE A 345 -11.34 -13.74 -16.16
C PHE A 345 -10.65 -13.07 -14.98
N VAL A 346 -9.33 -13.22 -14.92
CA VAL A 346 -8.50 -12.69 -13.84
C VAL A 346 -7.59 -11.63 -14.43
N GLU A 347 -7.72 -10.42 -13.94
CA GLU A 347 -7.05 -9.25 -14.49
C GLU A 347 -6.40 -8.41 -13.39
N SER A 348 -5.23 -7.82 -13.68
CA SER A 348 -4.67 -6.76 -12.83
C SER A 348 -5.44 -5.46 -13.03
N VAL A 349 -5.36 -4.55 -12.05
CA VAL A 349 -6.15 -3.32 -12.05
C VAL A 349 -5.34 -2.15 -12.58
N ARG A 350 -5.82 -1.49 -13.64
CA ARG A 350 -5.20 -0.29 -14.23
C ARG A 350 -6.10 0.92 -14.11
N LEU A 351 -5.50 2.06 -13.77
CA LEU A 351 -6.16 3.37 -13.71
C LEU A 351 -5.53 4.31 -14.75
N TRP A 352 -6.34 5.03 -15.52
CA TRP A 352 -5.84 5.93 -16.57
C TRP A 352 -6.88 6.96 -17.04
N GLU A 353 -6.41 8.11 -17.54
CA GLU A 353 -7.22 9.04 -18.35
C GLU A 353 -6.83 9.00 -19.83
N TYR A 354 -5.53 8.82 -20.08
CA TYR A 354 -4.98 8.48 -21.38
C TYR A 354 -4.36 7.10 -21.32
N ALA A 355 -4.95 6.12 -22.02
CA ALA A 355 -4.62 4.69 -21.86
C ALA A 355 -3.12 4.34 -21.94
N PRO A 356 -2.29 4.97 -22.82
CA PRO A 356 -0.85 4.73 -22.83
C PRO A 356 -0.10 5.15 -21.55
N LEU A 357 -0.67 6.01 -20.71
CA LEU A 357 -0.10 6.52 -19.46
C LEU A 357 -0.80 5.94 -18.22
N TYR A 358 -1.18 4.67 -18.29
CA TYR A 358 -1.80 4.00 -17.15
C TYR A 358 -0.86 3.85 -15.95
N VAL A 359 -1.48 3.65 -14.79
CA VAL A 359 -0.85 3.13 -13.58
C VAL A 359 -1.49 1.79 -13.22
N GLU A 360 -0.71 0.83 -12.75
CA GLU A 360 -1.19 -0.52 -12.42
C GLU A 360 -1.09 -0.76 -10.91
N LEU A 361 -2.18 -1.16 -10.25
CA LEU A 361 -2.18 -1.40 -8.80
C LEU A 361 -1.53 -2.74 -8.48
N ALA A 362 -0.46 -2.72 -7.70
CA ALA A 362 0.24 -3.92 -7.26
C ALA A 362 -0.66 -4.83 -6.42
N GLY A 363 -0.49 -6.15 -6.59
CA GLY A 363 -1.19 -7.17 -5.79
C GLY A 363 -2.73 -7.14 -5.88
N SER A 364 -3.31 -6.36 -6.79
CA SER A 364 -4.75 -6.16 -6.89
C SER A 364 -5.34 -6.94 -8.07
N LEU A 365 -6.53 -7.50 -7.88
CA LEU A 365 -7.20 -8.36 -8.85
C LEU A 365 -8.64 -7.90 -9.09
N MET A 366 -9.01 -7.84 -10.37
CA MET A 366 -10.41 -7.94 -10.80
C MET A 366 -10.65 -9.38 -11.27
N ILE A 367 -11.65 -10.02 -10.70
CA ILE A 367 -12.03 -11.39 -11.04
C ILE A 367 -13.48 -11.34 -11.53
N SER A 368 -13.72 -11.80 -12.75
CA SER A 368 -15.06 -11.87 -13.33
C SER A 368 -15.39 -13.32 -13.71
N GLY A 369 -16.48 -13.83 -13.16
CA GLY A 369 -17.04 -15.15 -13.43
C GLY A 369 -18.55 -15.06 -13.60
N LYS A 370 -19.31 -15.79 -12.76
CA LYS A 370 -20.74 -15.57 -12.58
C LYS A 370 -21.01 -14.21 -11.93
N GLU A 371 -20.19 -13.88 -10.95
CA GLU A 371 -20.18 -12.60 -10.26
C GLU A 371 -18.84 -11.89 -10.48
N HIS A 372 -18.74 -10.66 -9.99
CA HIS A 372 -17.53 -9.84 -10.09
C HIS A 372 -16.95 -9.55 -8.71
N TYR A 373 -15.62 -9.64 -8.60
CA TYR A 373 -14.91 -9.50 -7.34
C TYR A 373 -13.69 -8.62 -7.49
N LEU A 374 -13.50 -7.72 -6.53
CA LEU A 374 -12.33 -6.87 -6.40
C LEU A 374 -11.53 -7.28 -5.17
N TYR A 375 -10.26 -7.60 -5.38
CA TYR A 375 -9.28 -7.82 -4.32
C TYR A 375 -8.22 -6.73 -4.35
N THR A 376 -7.93 -6.12 -3.20
CA THR A 376 -6.76 -5.25 -3.01
C THR A 376 -6.03 -5.63 -1.73
N PRO A 377 -4.69 -5.52 -1.68
CA PRO A 377 -3.93 -5.87 -0.48
C PRO A 377 -4.30 -5.10 0.80
N HIS A 378 -4.87 -3.89 0.67
CA HIS A 378 -5.24 -3.03 1.80
C HIS A 378 -6.70 -3.20 2.25
N HIS A 379 -7.63 -3.44 1.34
CA HIS A 379 -9.06 -3.55 1.66
C HIS A 379 -9.60 -4.98 1.63
N GLY A 380 -8.76 -5.96 1.27
CA GLY A 380 -9.16 -7.34 1.11
C GLY A 380 -10.05 -7.54 -0.11
N LEU A 381 -11.01 -8.46 0.03
CA LEU A 381 -11.89 -8.93 -1.03
C LEU A 381 -13.31 -8.35 -0.88
N SER A 382 -13.93 -7.96 -1.98
CA SER A 382 -15.31 -7.46 -2.05
C SER A 382 -15.99 -7.92 -3.34
N SER A 383 -17.30 -8.15 -3.30
CA SER A 383 -18.13 -8.32 -4.49
C SER A 383 -18.50 -6.95 -5.08
N VAL A 384 -18.66 -6.88 -6.40
CA VAL A 384 -19.07 -5.66 -7.10
C VAL A 384 -20.18 -5.92 -8.10
N ASP A 385 -21.08 -4.94 -8.25
CA ASP A 385 -22.22 -5.02 -9.17
C ASP A 385 -21.77 -4.74 -10.61
N GLY A 386 -21.32 -5.77 -11.31
CA GLY A 386 -20.92 -5.66 -12.70
C GLY A 386 -19.60 -4.93 -12.95
N HIS A 387 -19.25 -4.75 -14.22
CA HIS A 387 -17.98 -4.15 -14.62
C HIS A 387 -17.86 -2.66 -14.22
N LEU A 388 -18.97 -1.90 -14.21
CA LEU A 388 -18.98 -0.52 -13.72
C LEU A 388 -18.77 -0.43 -12.20
N GLY A 389 -19.13 -1.50 -11.47
CA GLY A 389 -18.92 -1.62 -10.02
C GLY A 389 -17.45 -1.53 -9.62
N PHE A 390 -16.51 -1.97 -10.46
CA PHE A 390 -15.07 -1.83 -10.18
C PHE A 390 -14.64 -0.37 -10.03
N LYS A 391 -15.13 0.53 -10.90
CA LYS A 391 -14.84 1.96 -10.81
C LYS A 391 -15.42 2.56 -9.53
N ALA A 392 -16.65 2.21 -9.17
CA ALA A 392 -17.29 2.68 -7.95
C ALA A 392 -16.58 2.17 -6.68
N ALA A 393 -16.15 0.91 -6.66
CA ALA A 393 -15.45 0.32 -5.52
C ALA A 393 -14.06 0.96 -5.29
N LEU A 394 -13.31 1.22 -6.37
CA LEU A 394 -11.98 1.83 -6.29
C LEU A 394 -12.03 3.35 -6.08
N LEU A 395 -12.90 4.06 -6.81
CA LEU A 395 -12.88 5.52 -6.95
C LEU A 395 -14.17 6.21 -6.46
N GLY A 396 -15.11 5.48 -5.87
CA GLY A 396 -16.44 6.00 -5.50
C GLY A 396 -16.40 7.35 -4.76
N ALA A 397 -17.35 8.22 -5.09
CA ALA A 397 -17.38 9.62 -4.67
C ALA A 397 -18.15 9.85 -3.35
N PRO A 398 -17.64 10.74 -2.46
CA PRO A 398 -16.30 11.29 -2.48
C PRO A 398 -15.27 10.23 -2.06
N THR A 399 -14.19 10.08 -2.83
CA THR A 399 -13.11 9.15 -2.49
C THR A 399 -12.39 9.67 -1.24
N SER A 400 -12.48 8.95 -0.12
CA SER A 400 -11.79 9.37 1.09
C SER A 400 -10.27 9.46 0.86
N VAL A 401 -9.60 10.38 1.56
CA VAL A 401 -8.13 10.52 1.50
C VAL A 401 -7.46 9.19 1.82
N ALA A 402 -7.98 8.44 2.79
CA ALA A 402 -7.51 7.10 3.14
C ALA A 402 -7.59 6.11 1.96
N ARG A 403 -8.67 6.14 1.16
CA ARG A 403 -8.81 5.27 -0.01
C ARG A 403 -7.82 5.65 -1.11
N LYS A 404 -7.65 6.95 -1.39
CA LYS A 404 -6.64 7.41 -2.36
C LYS A 404 -5.22 7.04 -1.90
N ASP A 405 -4.93 7.17 -0.61
CA ASP A 405 -3.63 6.80 -0.03
C ASP A 405 -3.36 5.29 -0.15
N ALA A 406 -4.37 4.46 0.11
CA ALA A 406 -4.27 3.03 -0.09
C ALA A 406 -3.97 2.67 -1.55
N LEU A 407 -4.66 3.28 -2.53
CA LEU A 407 -4.34 3.08 -3.96
C LEU A 407 -2.94 3.58 -4.31
N TYR A 408 -2.55 4.75 -3.82
CA TYR A 408 -1.24 5.36 -4.02
C TYR A 408 -0.09 4.48 -3.51
N SER A 409 -0.31 3.84 -2.37
CA SER A 409 0.67 2.94 -1.75
C SER A 409 0.97 1.70 -2.60
N LEU A 410 0.04 1.29 -3.48
CA LEU A 410 0.15 0.15 -4.38
C LEU A 410 0.87 0.47 -5.71
N LEU A 411 1.38 1.69 -5.88
CA LEU A 411 2.03 2.15 -7.10
C LEU A 411 3.55 2.24 -6.94
N SER A 412 4.28 2.02 -8.03
CA SER A 412 5.71 2.37 -8.12
C SER A 412 5.90 3.88 -8.02
N LEU A 413 7.11 4.34 -7.65
CA LEU A 413 7.45 5.76 -7.52
C LEU A 413 7.18 6.56 -8.82
N GLN A 414 7.42 5.94 -9.97
CA GLN A 414 7.13 6.58 -11.26
C GLN A 414 5.62 6.70 -11.50
N GLU A 415 4.85 5.65 -11.20
CA GLU A 415 3.39 5.63 -11.37
C GLU A 415 2.69 6.58 -10.41
N ARG A 416 3.20 6.73 -9.19
CA ARG A 416 2.72 7.70 -8.20
C ARG A 416 2.63 9.12 -8.77
N ASN A 417 3.68 9.57 -9.45
CA ASN A 417 3.71 10.86 -10.12
C ASN A 417 2.67 11.03 -11.25
N ARG A 418 2.26 9.92 -11.88
CA ARG A 418 1.19 9.90 -12.89
C ARG A 418 -0.18 9.89 -12.23
N PHE A 419 -0.35 9.09 -11.16
CA PHE A 419 -1.59 9.01 -10.40
C PHE A 419 -2.00 10.34 -9.79
N LEU A 420 -1.05 11.13 -9.29
CA LEU A 420 -1.30 12.50 -8.80
C LEU A 420 -1.84 13.46 -9.88
N ARG A 421 -1.80 13.08 -11.16
CA ARG A 421 -2.32 13.86 -12.31
C ARG A 421 -3.71 13.42 -12.74
N LEU A 422 -4.21 12.32 -12.18
CA LEU A 422 -5.51 11.78 -12.56
C LEU A 422 -6.58 12.49 -11.73
N ASP A 423 -7.53 13.11 -12.42
CA ASP A 423 -8.71 13.73 -11.86
C ASP A 423 -9.88 12.74 -11.87
N GLU A 424 -10.21 12.20 -13.05
CA GLU A 424 -11.30 11.25 -13.29
C GLU A 424 -10.85 9.97 -14.01
N PRO A 425 -10.04 9.11 -13.37
CA PRO A 425 -9.49 7.94 -14.03
C PRO A 425 -10.56 6.91 -14.44
N HIS A 426 -10.35 6.28 -15.59
CA HIS A 426 -10.98 5.05 -16.03
C HIS A 426 -10.33 3.84 -15.36
N VAL A 427 -11.09 2.75 -15.23
CA VAL A 427 -10.60 1.46 -14.72
C VAL A 427 -10.61 0.45 -15.86
N SER A 428 -9.52 -0.30 -16.02
CA SER A 428 -9.42 -1.39 -16.99
C SER A 428 -8.59 -2.54 -16.46
N GLY A 429 -8.76 -3.72 -17.05
CA GLY A 429 -8.02 -4.92 -16.72
C GLY A 429 -6.84 -5.20 -17.67
N LYS A 430 -5.79 -5.85 -17.16
CA LYS A 430 -4.84 -6.60 -17.98
C LYS A 430 -4.93 -8.06 -17.59
N THR A 431 -5.25 -8.92 -18.54
CA THR A 431 -5.30 -10.38 -18.31
C THR A 431 -3.99 -10.89 -17.72
N LEU A 432 -4.09 -11.63 -16.63
CA LEU A 432 -2.96 -12.25 -15.96
C LEU A 432 -2.72 -13.68 -16.48
N SER A 433 -1.46 -14.04 -16.58
CA SER A 433 -1.05 -15.42 -16.86
C SER A 433 -1.28 -16.31 -15.64
N TYR A 434 -1.55 -17.58 -15.88
CA TYR A 434 -1.51 -18.60 -14.83
C TYR A 434 -0.06 -19.12 -14.68
N PRO A 435 0.43 -19.40 -13.46
CA PRO A 435 -0.24 -19.22 -12.17
C PRO A 435 -0.38 -17.74 -11.76
N VAL A 436 -1.57 -17.37 -11.26
CA VAL A 436 -1.94 -15.95 -11.02
C VAL A 436 -1.05 -15.32 -9.95
N PHE A 437 -0.81 -16.01 -8.83
CA PHE A 437 -0.07 -15.44 -7.70
C PHE A 437 1.43 -15.29 -7.97
N GLU A 438 2.00 -16.16 -8.81
CA GLU A 438 3.36 -16.00 -9.34
C GLU A 438 3.43 -14.77 -10.24
N SER A 439 2.47 -14.59 -11.16
CA SER A 439 2.40 -13.41 -12.01
C SER A 439 2.25 -12.10 -11.20
N LEU A 440 1.50 -12.12 -10.09
CA LEU A 440 1.39 -10.97 -9.19
C LEU A 440 2.70 -10.70 -8.44
N ALA A 441 3.40 -11.74 -7.99
CA ALA A 441 4.69 -11.61 -7.32
C ALA A 441 5.74 -10.99 -8.26
N GLU A 442 5.83 -11.48 -9.50
CA GLU A 442 6.72 -10.92 -10.52
C GLU A 442 6.36 -9.46 -10.83
N ALA A 443 5.07 -9.12 -10.95
CA ALA A 443 4.66 -7.72 -11.16
C ALA A 443 5.05 -6.79 -9.98
N ILE A 444 5.11 -7.29 -8.75
CA ILE A 444 5.61 -6.54 -7.59
C ILE A 444 7.14 -6.39 -7.65
N ILE A 445 7.86 -7.45 -8.02
CA ILE A 445 9.32 -7.42 -8.20
C ILE A 445 9.70 -6.45 -9.32
N ASP A 446 8.98 -6.46 -10.44
CA ASP A 446 9.16 -5.51 -11.54
C ASP A 446 8.97 -4.05 -11.07
N LYS A 447 7.99 -3.80 -10.20
CA LYS A 447 7.80 -2.47 -9.58
C LYS A 447 8.96 -2.10 -8.66
N GLN A 448 9.55 -3.04 -7.94
CA GLN A 448 10.77 -2.81 -7.17
C GLN A 448 11.93 -2.39 -8.09
N MET A 449 12.11 -3.07 -9.23
CA MET A 449 13.15 -2.73 -10.21
C MET A 449 12.92 -1.34 -10.81
N ASN A 450 11.67 -1.02 -11.15
CA ASN A 450 11.29 0.31 -11.64
C ASN A 450 11.56 1.41 -10.60
N ASN A 451 11.34 1.12 -9.31
CA ASN A 451 11.66 2.05 -8.23
C ASN A 451 13.18 2.29 -8.10
N LEU A 452 14.00 1.24 -8.21
CA LEU A 452 15.46 1.39 -8.24
C LEU A 452 15.90 2.30 -9.39
N HIS A 453 15.41 2.03 -10.59
CA HIS A 453 15.72 2.83 -11.78
C HIS A 453 15.30 4.28 -11.58
N TYR A 454 14.09 4.50 -11.09
CA TYR A 454 13.56 5.84 -10.80
C TYR A 454 14.41 6.58 -9.77
N ALA A 455 14.78 5.94 -8.66
CA ALA A 455 15.61 6.53 -7.62
C ALA A 455 16.99 6.97 -8.14
N LEU A 456 17.63 6.14 -8.96
CA LEU A 456 18.94 6.45 -9.55
C LEU A 456 18.88 7.56 -10.60
N GLU A 457 17.78 7.69 -11.34
CA GLU A 457 17.62 8.83 -12.24
C GLU A 457 17.28 10.11 -11.47
N MET A 458 16.48 10.03 -10.40
CA MET A 458 16.15 11.18 -9.56
C MET A 458 17.36 11.72 -8.80
N SER A 459 18.29 10.87 -8.37
CA SER A 459 19.54 11.33 -7.74
C SER A 459 20.42 12.17 -8.66
N ARG A 460 20.15 12.23 -9.97
CA ARG A 460 20.83 13.11 -10.92
C ARG A 460 20.37 14.56 -10.86
N GLN A 461 19.19 14.82 -10.31
CA GLN A 461 18.53 16.11 -10.39
C GLN A 461 18.78 17.02 -9.18
N GLY A 462 19.44 16.53 -8.12
CA GLY A 462 19.72 17.32 -6.92
C GLY A 462 20.79 16.71 -6.01
N ASP A 463 21.18 17.47 -4.99
CA ASP A 463 22.14 17.04 -3.96
C ASP A 463 21.41 16.19 -2.91
N MET A 464 21.11 14.94 -3.28
CA MET A 464 20.42 13.96 -2.43
C MET A 464 21.34 12.80 -2.07
N ASP A 465 21.16 12.26 -0.86
CA ASP A 465 21.82 11.00 -0.49
C ASP A 465 21.21 9.83 -1.30
N VAL A 466 21.95 9.40 -2.32
CA VAL A 466 21.55 8.31 -3.22
C VAL A 466 21.35 6.99 -2.47
N HIS A 467 22.12 6.74 -1.41
CA HIS A 467 21.98 5.50 -0.64
C HIS A 467 20.66 5.48 0.12
N ALA A 468 20.31 6.59 0.78
CA ALA A 468 19.03 6.71 1.48
C ALA A 468 17.84 6.66 0.52
N LEU A 469 17.94 7.33 -0.64
CA LEU A 469 16.89 7.34 -1.66
C LEU A 469 16.65 5.93 -2.22
N VAL A 470 17.71 5.23 -2.60
CA VAL A 470 17.61 3.85 -3.13
C VAL A 470 17.10 2.89 -2.07
N ASP A 471 17.59 2.99 -0.83
CA ASP A 471 17.08 2.16 0.26
C ASP A 471 15.56 2.34 0.40
N LYS A 472 15.07 3.59 0.50
CA LYS A 472 13.64 3.86 0.60
C LYS A 472 12.84 3.39 -0.62
N ALA A 473 13.38 3.55 -1.82
CA ALA A 473 12.72 3.16 -3.06
C ALA A 473 12.52 1.64 -3.18
N LEU A 474 13.39 0.85 -2.57
CA LEU A 474 13.31 -0.60 -2.57
C LEU A 474 12.29 -1.18 -1.56
N ASP A 475 11.67 -0.35 -0.72
CA ASP A 475 10.61 -0.76 0.22
C ASP A 475 9.30 -1.09 -0.51
N ILE A 476 9.04 -2.38 -0.69
CA ILE A 476 7.83 -2.89 -1.36
C ILE A 476 6.77 -3.43 -0.41
N ARG A 477 6.93 -3.26 0.92
CA ARG A 477 5.99 -3.84 1.89
C ARG A 477 4.54 -3.43 1.62
N SER A 478 4.34 -2.16 1.29
CA SER A 478 3.04 -1.58 0.92
C SER A 478 2.42 -2.19 -0.35
N LEU A 479 3.23 -2.69 -1.30
CA LEU A 479 2.78 -3.33 -2.53
C LEU A 479 2.26 -4.76 -2.29
N ILE A 480 2.74 -5.41 -1.22
CA ILE A 480 2.42 -6.80 -0.89
C ILE A 480 1.17 -6.87 -0.02
N ASN A 481 1.19 -6.18 1.13
CA ASN A 481 0.08 -6.09 2.08
C ASN A 481 0.38 -4.99 3.12
N GLY A 482 -0.62 -4.14 3.42
CA GLY A 482 -0.47 -3.03 4.36
C GLY A 482 0.03 -3.43 5.75
N LYS A 483 -0.32 -4.64 6.23
CA LYS A 483 0.10 -5.16 7.55
C LYS A 483 1.62 -5.32 7.67
N LEU A 484 2.37 -5.48 6.57
CA LEU A 484 3.83 -5.59 6.63
C LEU A 484 4.49 -4.30 7.15
N LEU A 485 3.81 -3.16 7.07
CA LEU A 485 4.29 -1.88 7.57
C LEU A 485 4.25 -1.79 9.12
N GLU A 486 3.48 -2.66 9.78
CA GLU A 486 3.38 -2.73 11.24
C GLU A 486 4.64 -3.35 11.90
N HIS A 487 5.45 -4.05 11.12
CA HIS A 487 6.67 -4.71 11.59
C HIS A 487 7.92 -3.85 11.43
N GLN A 488 8.85 -3.96 12.38
CA GLN A 488 10.09 -3.17 12.41
C GLN A 488 11.08 -3.57 11.31
N ALA A 489 11.62 -2.55 10.63
CA ALA A 489 12.56 -2.71 9.51
C ALA A 489 14.06 -2.68 9.90
N HIS A 490 14.39 -2.72 11.19
CA HIS A 490 15.76 -2.93 11.72
C HIS A 490 16.89 -2.13 11.03
N GLY A 491 16.64 -0.86 10.69
CA GLY A 491 17.64 0.03 10.08
C GLY A 491 17.49 0.22 8.57
N HIS A 492 16.71 -0.63 7.88
CA HIS A 492 16.27 -0.40 6.51
C HIS A 492 14.99 0.47 6.48
N TRP A 493 14.86 1.31 5.46
CA TRP A 493 13.64 2.06 5.07
C TRP A 493 13.08 3.06 6.09
N ASN A 494 13.82 3.27 7.19
CA ASN A 494 13.52 4.19 8.28
C ASN A 494 14.13 5.59 8.05
N THR A 495 15.09 5.71 7.13
CA THR A 495 15.62 6.99 6.67
C THR A 495 14.56 7.65 5.80
N GLN A 496 13.81 8.58 6.39
CA GLN A 496 13.12 9.59 5.59
C GLN A 496 14.22 10.41 4.90
N PRO A 497 14.21 10.53 3.56
CA PRO A 497 14.91 11.65 2.93
C PRO A 497 14.44 12.92 3.63
N SER A 498 15.34 13.86 3.92
CA SER A 498 15.11 15.10 4.69
C SER A 498 14.03 16.04 4.13
N PHE A 499 13.26 15.59 3.13
CA PHE A 499 12.14 16.25 2.49
C PHE A 499 10.92 16.43 3.40
N TYR A 500 10.74 15.58 4.42
CA TYR A 500 9.54 15.57 5.24
C TYR A 500 9.83 16.06 6.66
N GLY A 501 9.33 17.26 6.98
CA GLY A 501 9.31 17.79 8.35
C GLY A 501 8.47 16.92 9.30
N GLU A 502 8.50 17.24 10.59
CA GLU A 502 8.03 16.42 11.73
C GLU A 502 6.54 15.99 11.74
N LEU A 503 5.76 16.27 10.70
CA LEU A 503 4.36 15.84 10.56
C LEU A 503 4.26 14.59 9.68
N ARG A 504 3.65 13.52 10.21
CA ARG A 504 3.33 12.28 9.49
C ARG A 504 2.20 12.50 8.47
N LEU A 505 2.45 13.27 7.42
CA LEU A 505 1.60 13.28 6.24
C LEU A 505 1.73 11.92 5.53
N SER A 506 0.64 11.43 4.94
CA SER A 506 0.75 10.25 4.08
C SER A 506 1.58 10.61 2.84
N ASN A 507 2.34 9.67 2.27
CA ASN A 507 3.19 9.96 1.09
C ASN A 507 2.38 10.56 -0.07
N PHE A 508 1.12 10.14 -0.24
CA PHE A 508 0.21 10.73 -1.22
C PHE A 508 -0.01 12.23 -0.98
N MET A 509 -0.30 12.62 0.27
CA MET A 509 -0.49 14.03 0.61
C MET A 509 0.82 14.80 0.43
N ALA A 510 1.91 14.24 0.89
CA ALA A 510 3.20 14.89 0.88
C ALA A 510 3.72 15.15 -0.56
N ASP A 511 3.63 14.17 -1.46
CA ASP A 511 3.99 14.33 -2.88
C ASP A 511 2.98 15.24 -3.62
N ARG A 512 1.69 15.22 -3.23
CA ARG A 512 0.68 16.15 -3.79
C ARG A 512 1.00 17.60 -3.42
N LEU A 513 1.40 17.84 -2.18
CA LEU A 513 1.81 19.14 -1.67
C LEU A 513 3.08 19.65 -2.35
N GLU A 514 4.09 18.81 -2.54
CA GLU A 514 5.31 19.17 -3.26
C GLU A 514 5.01 19.60 -4.70
N ARG A 515 4.16 18.83 -5.40
CA ARG A 515 3.75 19.17 -6.76
C ARG A 515 3.04 20.52 -6.81
N GLN A 516 2.14 20.78 -5.86
CA GLN A 516 1.46 22.06 -5.74
C GLN A 516 2.45 23.19 -5.48
N GLY A 517 3.40 23.00 -4.55
CA GLY A 517 4.50 23.93 -4.28
C GLY A 517 5.31 24.29 -5.53
N ASN A 518 5.74 23.30 -6.31
CA ASN A 518 6.47 23.52 -7.56
C ASN A 518 5.62 24.30 -8.60
N SER A 519 4.31 24.03 -8.67
CA SER A 519 3.39 24.79 -9.51
C SER A 519 3.31 26.25 -9.07
N TYR A 520 3.22 26.51 -7.77
CA TYR A 520 3.15 27.88 -7.23
C TYR A 520 4.45 28.64 -7.46
N GLN A 521 5.60 27.98 -7.28
CA GLN A 521 6.90 28.57 -7.55
C GLN A 521 7.08 28.96 -9.03
N SER A 522 6.58 28.13 -9.96
CA SER A 522 6.58 28.46 -11.39
C SER A 522 5.73 29.70 -11.71
N VAL A 523 4.54 29.80 -11.11
CA VAL A 523 3.63 30.95 -11.27
C VAL A 523 4.26 32.22 -10.69
N GLU A 524 4.89 32.13 -9.50
CA GLU A 524 5.64 33.23 -8.90
C GLU A 524 6.81 33.69 -9.77
N GLN A 525 7.60 32.75 -10.30
CA GLN A 525 8.72 33.06 -11.21
C GLN A 525 8.25 33.74 -12.50
N ALA A 526 7.14 33.29 -13.09
CA ALA A 526 6.56 33.91 -14.27
C ALA A 526 6.14 35.37 -14.01
N PHE A 527 5.47 35.62 -12.87
CA PHE A 527 5.10 36.98 -12.47
C PHE A 527 6.33 37.85 -12.16
N ASN A 528 7.31 37.32 -11.42
CA ASN A 528 8.56 38.03 -11.14
C ASN A 528 9.32 38.40 -12.43
N GLY A 529 9.25 37.54 -13.45
CA GLY A 529 9.76 37.83 -14.79
C GLY A 529 9.07 39.03 -15.42
N LEU A 530 7.73 39.08 -15.42
CA LEU A 530 6.95 40.22 -15.92
C LEU A 530 7.25 41.51 -15.14
N PHE A 531 7.31 41.41 -13.81
CA PHE A 531 7.61 42.54 -12.94
C PHE A 531 9.02 43.09 -13.15
N SER A 532 10.02 42.22 -13.38
CA SER A 532 11.41 42.61 -13.63
C SER A 532 11.62 43.35 -14.96
N GLN A 533 10.66 43.26 -15.89
CA GLN A 533 10.70 43.93 -17.19
C GLN A 533 10.14 45.36 -17.15
N LEU A 534 9.60 45.80 -16.01
CA LEU A 534 9.10 47.17 -15.84
C LEU A 534 10.24 48.18 -15.96
N PRO A 535 10.15 49.17 -16.86
CA PRO A 535 11.15 50.21 -17.03
C PRO A 535 11.21 51.14 -15.81
N GLN A 536 12.41 51.60 -15.44
CA GLN A 536 12.64 52.52 -14.31
C GLN A 536 12.30 53.99 -14.63
N SER A 537 11.26 54.25 -15.44
CA SER A 537 10.96 55.58 -16.01
C SER A 537 9.94 56.38 -15.19
N THR A 538 9.86 57.69 -15.47
CA THR A 538 8.98 58.72 -14.87
C THR A 538 7.57 58.25 -14.44
N ASP A 539 7.12 58.73 -13.27
CA ASP A 539 5.93 58.32 -12.51
C ASP A 539 4.64 58.02 -13.30
N VAL A 540 4.33 58.76 -14.37
CA VAL A 540 3.08 58.58 -15.13
C VAL A 540 3.10 57.33 -16.02
N ALA A 541 4.26 56.99 -16.61
CA ALA A 541 4.39 55.78 -17.43
C ALA A 541 4.37 54.51 -16.56
N LEU A 542 4.90 54.62 -15.33
CA LEU A 542 4.91 53.53 -14.36
C LEU A 542 3.50 53.19 -13.86
N ASP A 543 2.61 54.18 -13.64
CA ASP A 543 1.23 53.92 -13.20
C ASP A 543 0.43 53.12 -14.25
N ASP A 544 0.53 53.50 -15.53
CA ASP A 544 -0.18 52.81 -16.62
C ASP A 544 0.34 51.36 -16.81
N GLU A 545 1.65 51.14 -16.70
CA GLU A 545 2.25 49.80 -16.81
C GLU A 545 1.96 48.92 -15.58
N LEU A 546 1.96 49.50 -14.37
CA LEU A 546 1.53 48.79 -13.16
C LEU A 546 0.05 48.41 -13.22
N ARG A 547 -0.81 49.28 -13.77
CA ARG A 547 -2.22 48.96 -14.01
C ARG A 547 -2.38 47.83 -15.01
N ALA A 548 -1.54 47.77 -16.04
CA ALA A 548 -1.56 46.70 -17.03
C ALA A 548 -1.22 45.32 -16.42
N LEU A 549 -0.45 45.27 -15.33
CA LEU A 549 -0.13 44.03 -14.60
C LEU A 549 -1.20 43.59 -13.60
N LEU A 550 -2.20 44.42 -13.29
CA LEU A 550 -3.24 44.09 -12.30
C LEU A 550 -4.00 42.78 -12.58
N PRO A 551 -4.36 42.43 -13.83
CA PRO A 551 -5.02 41.14 -14.11
C PRO A 551 -4.14 39.94 -13.77
N GLU A 552 -2.85 39.98 -14.13
CA GLU A 552 -1.88 38.93 -13.82
C GLU A 552 -1.65 38.82 -12.31
N LEU A 553 -1.48 39.96 -11.62
CA LEU A 553 -1.35 39.99 -10.16
C LEU A 553 -2.59 39.40 -9.48
N THR A 554 -3.79 39.76 -9.97
CA THR A 554 -5.07 39.25 -9.44
C THR A 554 -5.18 37.74 -9.65
N HIS A 555 -4.75 37.24 -10.81
CA HIS A 555 -4.71 35.82 -11.11
C HIS A 555 -3.79 35.07 -10.14
N VAL A 556 -2.55 35.55 -9.95
CA VAL A 556 -1.58 34.96 -9.01
C VAL A 556 -2.11 34.95 -7.58
N PHE A 557 -2.67 36.07 -7.10
CA PHE A 557 -3.27 36.15 -5.77
C PHE A 557 -4.46 35.19 -5.60
N SER A 558 -5.35 35.12 -6.59
CA SER A 558 -6.46 34.16 -6.59
C SER A 558 -5.98 32.70 -6.51
N GLN A 559 -4.93 32.36 -7.27
CA GLN A 559 -4.34 31.03 -7.21
C GLN A 559 -3.73 30.76 -5.84
N GLY A 560 -2.97 31.71 -5.28
CA GLY A 560 -2.34 31.59 -3.96
C GLY A 560 -3.35 31.43 -2.82
N LEU A 561 -4.48 32.15 -2.85
CA LEU A 561 -5.53 32.01 -1.84
C LEU A 561 -6.24 30.65 -1.91
N ARG A 562 -6.54 30.17 -3.12
CA ARG A 562 -7.13 28.83 -3.31
C ARG A 562 -6.17 27.72 -2.91
N ALA A 563 -4.90 27.89 -3.26
CA ALA A 563 -3.81 27.03 -2.84
C ALA A 563 -3.72 26.91 -1.32
N GLU A 564 -3.59 28.04 -0.62
CA GLU A 564 -3.52 28.06 0.84
C GLU A 564 -4.76 27.43 1.49
N ALA A 565 -5.95 27.65 0.94
CA ALA A 565 -7.16 27.00 1.43
C ALA A 565 -7.15 25.47 1.24
N GLU A 566 -6.65 24.99 0.09
CA GLU A 566 -6.46 23.56 -0.15
C GLU A 566 -5.42 22.97 0.81
N LEU A 567 -4.28 23.65 1.02
CA LEU A 567 -3.25 23.24 1.99
C LEU A 567 -3.81 23.14 3.41
N ARG A 568 -4.59 24.14 3.83
CA ARG A 568 -5.19 24.17 5.16
C ARG A 568 -6.27 23.12 5.34
N GLU A 569 -7.03 22.78 4.30
CA GLU A 569 -7.96 21.65 4.31
C GLU A 569 -7.20 20.32 4.44
N LEU A 570 -6.13 20.14 3.66
CA LEU A 570 -5.28 18.94 3.71
C LEU A 570 -4.62 18.75 5.08
N ASN A 571 -4.19 19.84 5.74
CA ASN A 571 -3.63 19.80 7.10
C ASN A 571 -4.70 19.83 8.21
N GLY A 572 -5.99 19.78 7.87
CA GLY A 572 -7.11 19.75 8.83
C GLY A 572 -7.34 21.06 9.60
N THR A 573 -6.69 22.15 9.20
CA THR A 573 -6.82 23.49 9.82
C THR A 573 -7.95 24.33 9.21
N LEU A 574 -8.50 23.91 8.07
CA LEU A 574 -9.64 24.52 7.40
C LEU A 574 -10.73 23.47 7.11
N PRO A 575 -11.99 23.68 7.51
CA PRO A 575 -13.07 22.74 7.19
C PRO A 575 -13.37 22.67 5.67
N PRO A 576 -13.88 21.53 5.14
CA PRO A 576 -14.23 21.41 3.72
C PRO A 576 -15.24 22.45 3.24
N ALA A 577 -16.22 22.82 4.08
CA ALA A 577 -17.18 23.87 3.78
C ALA A 577 -16.52 25.25 3.61
N ALA A 578 -15.43 25.51 4.32
CA ALA A 578 -14.64 26.73 4.15
C ALA A 578 -13.82 26.71 2.87
N HIS A 579 -13.22 25.56 2.54
CA HIS A 579 -12.51 25.38 1.28
C HIS A 579 -13.45 25.60 0.07
N ASP A 580 -14.65 25.00 0.07
CA ASP A 580 -15.63 25.22 -0.98
C ASP A 580 -16.01 26.70 -1.13
N LEU A 581 -16.15 27.44 -0.02
CA LEU A 581 -16.46 28.87 -0.04
C LEU A 581 -15.32 29.67 -0.71
N ILE A 582 -14.07 29.42 -0.32
CA ILE A 582 -12.89 30.10 -0.87
C ILE A 582 -12.68 29.73 -2.34
N ARG A 583 -12.78 28.45 -2.69
CA ARG A 583 -12.63 27.96 -4.06
C ARG A 583 -13.61 28.65 -5.02
N ASN A 584 -14.86 28.81 -4.61
CA ASN A 584 -15.90 29.43 -5.44
C ASN A 584 -15.79 30.97 -5.48
N VAL A 585 -15.41 31.63 -4.38
CA VAL A 585 -15.23 33.09 -4.37
C VAL A 585 -14.03 33.52 -5.20
N PHE A 586 -12.92 32.78 -5.11
CA PHE A 586 -11.65 33.12 -5.75
C PHE A 586 -11.38 32.33 -7.02
N ALA A 587 -12.36 31.63 -7.60
CA ALA A 587 -12.24 31.11 -8.96
C ALA A 587 -12.12 32.31 -9.92
N PHE A 588 -10.89 32.73 -10.20
CA PHE A 588 -10.63 33.88 -11.06
C PHE A 588 -11.13 33.58 -12.47
N ASP A 589 -12.04 34.42 -12.93
CA ASP A 589 -12.50 34.48 -14.31
C ASP A 589 -12.39 35.94 -14.77
N ALA A 590 -11.57 36.18 -15.80
CA ALA A 590 -11.41 37.51 -16.39
C ALA A 590 -12.71 38.03 -17.02
N GLU A 591 -13.65 37.12 -17.35
CA GLU A 591 -14.94 37.44 -17.95
C GLU A 591 -16.06 37.64 -16.91
N ASN A 592 -15.91 37.16 -15.67
CA ASN A 592 -16.95 37.18 -14.65
C ASN A 592 -16.50 37.79 -13.29
N PRO A 593 -16.16 39.09 -13.24
CA PRO A 593 -15.54 39.71 -12.06
C PRO A 593 -16.53 40.04 -10.93
N ASP A 594 -17.85 39.95 -11.18
CA ASP A 594 -18.85 40.54 -10.30
C ASP A 594 -19.59 39.52 -9.41
N ARG A 595 -20.20 40.03 -8.33
CA ARG A 595 -21.05 39.24 -7.42
C ARG A 595 -22.24 38.59 -8.16
N SER A 596 -22.68 39.18 -9.27
CA SER A 596 -23.89 38.76 -9.99
C SER A 596 -23.63 37.54 -10.91
N GLN A 597 -22.37 37.25 -11.20
CA GLN A 597 -21.93 36.15 -12.05
C GLN A 597 -21.20 35.04 -11.27
N ARG A 598 -20.88 35.27 -9.98
CA ARG A 598 -20.25 34.26 -9.11
C ARG A 598 -21.11 33.00 -8.94
N LEU A 599 -20.45 31.84 -8.99
CA LEU A 599 -21.05 30.53 -8.70
C LEU A 599 -21.64 30.49 -7.28
N GLY A 600 -22.80 29.87 -7.15
CA GLY A 600 -23.45 29.67 -5.86
C GLY A 600 -22.83 28.51 -5.08
N VAL A 601 -22.70 28.67 -3.77
CA VAL A 601 -22.35 27.60 -2.82
C VAL A 601 -23.64 27.20 -2.11
N LYS A 602 -24.04 25.92 -2.25
CA LYS A 602 -25.30 25.39 -1.68
C LYS A 602 -26.55 26.22 -2.04
N GLY A 603 -26.59 26.77 -3.26
CA GLY A 603 -27.72 27.57 -3.76
C GLY A 603 -27.68 29.06 -3.39
N PHE A 604 -26.70 29.52 -2.61
CA PHE A 604 -26.54 30.94 -2.25
C PHE A 604 -25.28 31.53 -2.88
N ARG A 605 -25.33 32.82 -3.22
CA ARG A 605 -24.15 33.55 -3.71
C ARG A 605 -23.38 34.11 -2.52
N PRO A 606 -22.12 33.70 -2.30
CA PRO A 606 -21.30 34.21 -1.21
C PRO A 606 -21.10 35.71 -1.30
N ASP A 607 -21.05 36.38 -0.15
CA ASP A 607 -20.64 37.79 -0.05
C ASP A 607 -19.17 37.89 0.38
N VAL A 608 -18.50 38.94 -0.09
CA VAL A 608 -17.10 39.27 0.24
C VAL A 608 -17.06 40.72 0.71
N TYR A 609 -16.50 40.96 1.89
CA TYR A 609 -16.37 42.28 2.47
C TYR A 609 -14.90 42.64 2.62
N SER A 610 -14.52 43.83 2.16
CA SER A 610 -13.24 44.45 2.54
C SER A 610 -13.36 45.04 3.94
N LEU A 611 -12.26 45.06 4.67
CA LEU A 611 -12.24 45.52 6.05
C LEU A 611 -11.55 46.88 6.16
N ARG A 612 -12.04 47.69 7.10
CA ARG A 612 -11.47 49.00 7.43
C ARG A 612 -11.36 49.14 8.94
N LEU A 613 -10.21 49.59 9.41
CA LEU A 613 -10.02 50.00 10.79
C LEU A 613 -10.54 51.42 10.97
N THR A 614 -11.28 51.63 12.05
CA THR A 614 -11.71 52.96 12.47
C THR A 614 -10.73 53.44 13.54
N CYS A 615 -9.95 54.46 13.23
CA CYS A 615 -9.01 55.08 14.16
C CYS A 615 -9.52 56.46 14.54
N THR A 616 -9.54 56.77 15.83
CA THR A 616 -9.87 58.11 16.32
C THR A 616 -8.58 58.77 16.79
N LEU A 617 -8.11 59.78 16.05
CA LEU A 617 -6.93 60.57 16.36
C LEU A 617 -7.37 62.04 16.48
N ASP A 618 -7.09 62.66 17.63
CA ASP A 618 -7.36 64.08 17.88
C ASP A 618 -8.79 64.55 17.51
N GLY A 619 -9.79 63.74 17.87
CA GLY A 619 -11.21 64.05 17.60
C GLY A 619 -11.65 63.84 16.15
N SER A 620 -10.77 63.38 15.27
CA SER A 620 -11.06 63.04 13.88
C SER A 620 -11.09 61.51 13.68
N THR A 621 -12.18 61.01 13.11
CA THR A 621 -12.31 59.59 12.75
C THR A 621 -11.72 59.35 11.36
N VAL A 622 -10.69 58.51 11.28
CA VAL A 622 -10.05 58.09 10.03
C VAL A 622 -10.36 56.61 9.78
N TYR A 623 -10.69 56.26 8.53
CA TYR A 623 -10.91 54.89 8.10
C TYR A 623 -9.71 54.40 7.31
N LEU A 624 -8.99 53.42 7.85
CA LEU A 624 -7.82 52.83 7.19
C LEU A 624 -8.20 51.47 6.58
N PRO A 625 -8.06 51.26 5.26
CA PRO A 625 -8.31 49.95 4.67
C PRO A 625 -7.30 48.93 5.21
N LEU A 626 -7.78 47.72 5.49
CA LEU A 626 -6.91 46.58 5.78
C LEU A 626 -6.58 45.87 4.47
N PRO A 627 -5.38 46.07 3.89
CA PRO A 627 -5.00 45.37 2.66
C PRO A 627 -4.93 43.86 2.94
N ASN A 628 -5.25 43.07 1.91
CA ASN A 628 -5.20 41.60 1.93
C ASN A 628 -6.09 40.91 2.99
N CYS A 629 -6.96 41.66 3.68
CA CYS A 629 -7.92 41.13 4.64
C CYS A 629 -9.34 41.16 4.06
N PHE A 630 -10.06 40.06 4.16
CA PHE A 630 -11.45 39.99 3.70
C PHE A 630 -12.31 39.08 4.59
N LEU A 631 -13.60 39.38 4.64
CA LEU A 631 -14.60 38.53 5.28
C LEU A 631 -15.46 37.89 4.19
N LEU A 632 -15.48 36.56 4.14
CA LEU A 632 -16.37 35.77 3.29
C LEU A 632 -17.58 35.32 4.10
N THR A 633 -18.75 35.33 3.50
CA THR A 633 -19.94 34.73 4.12
C THR A 633 -20.70 33.88 3.10
N GLU A 634 -21.08 32.66 3.49
CA GLU A 634 -21.87 31.72 2.68
C GLU A 634 -23.31 32.20 2.42
N ARG A 635 -23.81 33.13 3.26
CA ARG A 635 -25.22 33.55 3.41
C ARG A 635 -26.15 32.35 3.71
N GLY A 636 -26.35 32.11 5.00
CA GLY A 636 -27.50 31.32 5.48
C GLY A 636 -28.67 32.21 5.83
N GLY A 637 -29.85 31.60 6.03
CA GLY A 637 -31.10 32.31 6.33
C GLY A 637 -31.00 33.24 7.56
N LEU A 638 -32.03 34.08 7.75
CA LEU A 638 -32.11 35.04 8.87
C LEU A 638 -32.17 34.36 10.26
N ASP A 639 -32.31 33.03 10.31
CA ASP A 639 -32.33 32.23 11.53
C ASP A 639 -30.91 31.78 11.92
N THR A 640 -30.51 32.08 13.17
CA THR A 640 -29.20 31.72 13.77
C THR A 640 -28.78 30.24 13.62
N PRO A 641 -29.66 29.23 13.75
CA PRO A 641 -29.26 27.83 13.52
C PRO A 641 -29.01 27.47 12.04
N TYR A 642 -29.44 28.33 11.10
CA TYR A 642 -29.25 28.16 9.66
C TYR A 642 -28.37 29.25 9.04
N SER A 643 -27.75 30.10 9.85
CA SER A 643 -26.77 31.09 9.39
C SER A 643 -25.51 30.35 8.94
N GLY A 644 -25.16 30.49 7.67
CA GLY A 644 -24.05 29.78 7.02
C GLY A 644 -22.68 30.21 7.56
N LEU A 645 -21.63 29.69 6.95
CA LEU A 645 -20.26 29.92 7.39
C LEU A 645 -19.77 31.35 7.12
N GLY A 646 -19.03 31.92 8.08
CA GLY A 646 -18.25 33.16 7.92
C GLY A 646 -16.76 32.88 8.05
N ILE A 647 -15.95 33.39 7.12
CA ILE A 647 -14.49 33.22 7.11
C ILE A 647 -13.84 34.59 7.12
N PHE A 648 -13.09 34.89 8.17
CA PHE A 648 -12.17 36.02 8.18
C PHE A 648 -10.80 35.54 7.69
N TRP A 649 -10.30 36.16 6.63
CA TRP A 649 -8.97 35.92 6.08
C TRP A 649 -8.10 37.15 6.31
N SER A 650 -6.91 36.95 6.85
CA SER A 650 -5.96 38.00 7.25
C SER A 650 -4.53 37.62 6.97
#